data_AF-A0A3P1YSQ7-F1
#
_entry.id   AF-A0A3P1YSQ7-F1
#
_cell.length_a   1.000
_cell.length_b   1.000
_cell.length_c   1.000
_cell.angle_alpha   90.00
_cell.angle_beta   90.00
_cell.angle_gamma   90.00
#
_symmetry.space_group_name_H-M   'P 1'
#
loop_
_entity.id
_entity.type
_entity.pdbx_description
1 polymer ?
#
loop_
_entity_poly.entity_id
_entity_poly.type
_entity_poly.pdbx_seq_one_letter_code
_entity_poly.pdbx_strand_id
1 'polypeptide(L)'
;MRKKLFLLFACLCMLVNLNAQDTEFWFSASDVAKSHSDSPVFFVFSNPSKVKNANVRIACHGGAPAGSAAFEQNFVVPARGFYKLDFTDWPPTPLASLVETPAALAGTVSNYGIHITSDVKILVYYMINANTQRDIYSLKGAPALGTYFITPFMKQEGNYFEQRPHAIYNMGSDEIEIVATQPNTTVTVDLKKRCMLGTTGHLETGVHTFNFTHAGQTLTLREDTVGATNTVDAIALTKNTGTLAGTVIRSDKPIAVTQTEDCFSAVRGPLASGSTDVVGDQLVPVDMVGKRYVVIRGYSTVGERVDFVATQPNTTITVHYNGATLTSPAMNTGDMWYVNMSDLNGTASDIFVDATEPVYCYQHTATNGELGGAIIPSMYSISQQQIAFYQSPGMPDQNNIFLVFREGTDTAFTISYGTGAPRKLSDVVGPIIPKIIPGGIANEWRYANIGLPTSEDNKMALIRNDESTFSLGYFNGVGSVTAGYGYLSGFGSFAFDPDTFWRCSDKPVPISLVGGYALSYLWSYYPDTGYTTPTATWTTPSIKARQKGMYVLEMNQDPRIIKDTVWVLDMVWDASIKRQPNKPAKIGVPQQFDIDINPSMLNMPTLSINWTFEGGNPSTANVANPRIVWNSTGPKKVTLHLSATAGSGAYEVTCDTTLVMDLMLYEKNIGYFVDQNVSGGRRDGTNWQNAFPTIEEALEKASQGDCIWVAEGNYMPPKGKSYVIDYDSVEIYGGFGAWEADLNERNYTLHKTIMNGNGSN
;
A
#
# COMPACT_ATOMS: atom_id res chain seq x y z
N MET A 1 -33.52 -13.31 19.38
CA MET A 1 -32.56 -12.21 19.65
C MET A 1 -31.28 -12.78 20.27
N ARG A 2 -30.33 -13.24 19.45
CA ARG A 2 -28.94 -13.61 19.82
C ARG A 2 -28.13 -13.70 18.52
N LYS A 3 -27.96 -12.57 17.84
CA LYS A 3 -27.12 -12.39 16.65
C LYS A 3 -26.74 -10.92 16.51
N LYS A 4 -26.02 -10.37 17.48
CA LYS A 4 -25.26 -9.11 17.32
C LYS A 4 -24.10 -9.13 18.31
N LEU A 5 -22.95 -8.62 17.86
CA LEU A 5 -21.70 -8.41 18.60
C LEU A 5 -20.78 -9.63 18.75
N PHE A 6 -20.05 -9.95 17.67
CA PHE A 6 -18.71 -10.54 17.74
C PHE A 6 -17.80 -9.71 16.84
N LEU A 7 -17.41 -8.54 17.34
CA LEU A 7 -16.39 -7.67 16.77
C LEU A 7 -15.95 -6.74 17.90
N LEU A 8 -15.08 -7.26 18.78
CA LEU A 8 -14.10 -6.49 19.56
C LEU A 8 -13.38 -7.48 20.48
N PHE A 9 -12.30 -8.09 19.99
CA PHE A 9 -11.15 -8.48 20.80
C PHE A 9 -9.97 -8.71 19.84
N ALA A 10 -9.64 -7.65 19.08
CA ALA A 10 -8.30 -7.55 18.53
C ALA A 10 -7.42 -7.07 19.69
N CYS A 11 -6.54 -7.93 20.20
CA CYS A 11 -5.39 -7.45 20.95
C CYS A 11 -4.64 -6.51 20.00
N LEU A 12 -4.69 -5.21 20.31
CA LEU A 12 -3.96 -4.17 19.61
C LEU A 12 -2.46 -4.31 19.97
N CYS A 13 -1.81 -5.36 19.46
CA CYS A 13 -0.39 -5.28 19.19
C CYS A 13 -0.29 -4.51 17.88
N MET A 14 0.09 -3.23 17.93
CA MET A 14 0.53 -2.52 16.73
C MET A 14 1.80 -3.20 16.24
N LEU A 15 1.66 -4.22 15.40
CA LEU A 15 2.76 -4.82 14.66
C LEU A 15 3.14 -3.82 13.55
N VAL A 16 4.42 -3.46 13.50
CA VAL A 16 4.98 -2.58 12.46
C VAL A 16 5.02 -3.38 11.16
N ASN A 17 4.45 -2.85 10.07
CA ASN A 17 4.40 -3.54 8.79
C ASN A 17 5.77 -3.59 8.10
N LEU A 18 6.13 -4.74 7.52
CA LEU A 18 7.37 -5.00 6.75
C LEU A 18 7.40 -4.38 5.34
N ASN A 19 6.73 -3.26 5.11
CA ASN A 19 6.66 -2.74 3.76
C ASN A 19 7.70 -1.63 3.57
N ALA A 20 8.52 -1.73 2.52
CA ALA A 20 9.24 -0.56 2.02
C ALA A 20 8.30 0.57 1.58
N GLN A 21 7.02 0.24 1.37
CA GLN A 21 5.96 1.17 1.03
C GLN A 21 5.15 1.53 2.27
N ASP A 22 5.05 2.82 2.56
CA ASP A 22 4.34 3.32 3.73
C ASP A 22 3.59 4.62 3.41
N THR A 23 2.81 5.08 4.39
CA THR A 23 2.01 6.30 4.37
C THR A 23 2.67 7.45 5.12
N GLU A 24 3.73 7.20 5.88
CA GLU A 24 4.43 8.21 6.66
C GLU A 24 5.95 7.96 6.67
N PHE A 25 6.73 9.03 6.49
CA PHE A 25 8.19 8.97 6.50
C PHE A 25 8.77 10.18 7.23
N TRP A 26 9.82 9.93 8.01
CA TRP A 26 10.65 10.94 8.66
C TRP A 26 12.08 10.80 8.18
N PHE A 27 12.71 11.89 7.80
CA PHE A 27 14.05 11.90 7.22
C PHE A 27 14.81 13.21 7.53
N SER A 28 16.13 13.15 7.47
CA SER A 28 17.03 14.31 7.48
C SER A 28 18.17 13.99 6.52
N ALA A 29 18.57 14.97 5.71
CA ALA A 29 19.62 14.83 4.72
C ALA A 29 20.93 15.46 5.21
N SER A 30 22.04 14.79 4.93
CA SER A 30 23.40 15.28 5.22
C SER A 30 23.82 16.35 4.20
N ASP A 31 24.61 17.33 4.64
CA ASP A 31 25.20 18.38 3.80
C ASP A 31 26.48 17.86 3.14
N VAL A 32 26.31 17.23 1.98
CA VAL A 32 27.41 16.59 1.23
C VAL A 32 28.28 17.61 0.49
N ALA A 33 29.52 17.23 0.15
CA ALA A 33 30.51 18.14 -0.39
C ALA A 33 30.13 18.69 -1.78
N LYS A 34 29.64 19.92 -1.80
CA LYS A 34 29.42 20.70 -3.03
C LYS A 34 30.59 20.73 -4.01
N SER A 35 31.83 20.69 -3.51
CA SER A 35 33.04 20.63 -4.35
C SER A 35 33.10 19.39 -5.26
N HIS A 36 32.34 18.35 -4.93
CA HIS A 36 32.25 17.09 -5.66
C HIS A 36 30.89 16.92 -6.40
N SER A 37 30.17 18.04 -6.58
CA SER A 37 28.85 18.15 -7.20
C SER A 37 27.75 17.48 -6.38
N ASP A 38 26.90 18.29 -5.79
CA ASP A 38 25.78 17.91 -4.94
C ASP A 38 24.43 18.04 -5.66
N SER A 39 24.38 18.25 -6.98
CA SER A 39 23.14 18.53 -7.72
C SER A 39 23.10 17.85 -9.10
N PRO A 40 21.93 17.37 -9.58
CA PRO A 40 20.61 17.47 -8.97
C PRO A 40 20.40 16.52 -7.78
N VAL A 41 19.53 16.93 -6.87
CA VAL A 41 19.01 16.14 -5.75
C VAL A 41 17.50 16.08 -5.86
N PHE A 42 16.90 14.92 -5.60
CA PHE A 42 15.46 14.80 -5.63
C PHE A 42 14.93 13.72 -4.70
N PHE A 43 13.67 13.86 -4.32
CA PHE A 43 12.87 12.72 -3.88
C PHE A 43 12.15 12.08 -5.07
N VAL A 44 12.05 10.75 -5.04
CA VAL A 44 11.12 10.03 -5.89
C VAL A 44 10.04 9.38 -5.05
N PHE A 45 8.79 9.53 -5.50
CA PHE A 45 7.61 8.92 -4.92
C PHE A 45 6.99 7.99 -5.96
N SER A 46 6.88 6.70 -5.68
CA SER A 46 6.24 5.74 -6.58
C SER A 46 4.91 5.24 -5.99
N ASN A 47 3.89 5.13 -6.84
CA ASN A 47 2.57 4.68 -6.42
C ASN A 47 2.23 3.30 -7.02
N PRO A 48 2.25 2.23 -6.21
CA PRO A 48 1.93 0.87 -6.66
C PRO A 48 0.42 0.65 -6.89
N SER A 49 -0.43 1.56 -6.38
CA SER A 49 -1.89 1.45 -6.48
C SER A 49 -2.35 1.36 -7.92
N LYS A 50 -3.32 0.47 -8.16
CA LYS A 50 -3.89 0.23 -9.49
C LYS A 50 -4.89 1.32 -9.89
N VAL A 51 -5.67 1.83 -8.93
CA VAL A 51 -6.83 2.69 -9.20
C VAL A 51 -6.78 4.02 -8.45
N LYS A 52 -6.14 4.06 -7.29
CA LYS A 52 -6.13 5.25 -6.41
C LYS A 52 -4.85 6.07 -6.61
N ASN A 53 -5.00 7.31 -7.02
CA ASN A 53 -3.94 8.30 -6.96
C ASN A 53 -3.57 8.56 -5.49
N ALA A 54 -2.27 8.73 -5.19
CA ALA A 54 -1.81 9.07 -3.85
C ALA A 54 -1.76 10.59 -3.70
N ASN A 55 -2.42 11.11 -2.68
CA ASN A 55 -2.30 12.51 -2.25
C ASN A 55 -1.16 12.58 -1.24
N VAL A 56 -0.07 13.23 -1.63
CA VAL A 56 1.17 13.29 -0.83
C VAL A 56 1.38 14.70 -0.33
N ARG A 57 1.73 14.82 0.95
CA ARG A 57 2.22 16.04 1.61
C ARG A 57 3.66 15.84 2.03
N ILE A 58 4.54 16.76 1.65
CA ILE A 58 5.90 16.88 2.18
C ILE A 58 6.03 18.19 2.96
N ALA A 59 6.62 18.13 4.14
CA ALA A 59 6.88 19.27 5.01
C ALA A 59 8.37 19.33 5.38
N CYS A 60 9.01 20.48 5.13
CA CYS A 60 10.42 20.73 5.40
C CYS A 60 10.56 21.98 6.27
N HIS A 61 11.39 21.92 7.30
CA HIS A 61 11.54 23.03 8.25
C HIS A 61 12.65 24.03 7.89
N GLY A 62 13.64 23.63 7.09
CA GLY A 62 14.65 24.54 6.50
C GLY A 62 15.38 25.46 7.48
N GLY A 63 15.64 25.00 8.70
CA GLY A 63 16.30 25.78 9.75
C GLY A 63 15.43 26.88 10.39
N ALA A 64 14.13 26.92 10.09
CA ALA A 64 13.20 27.86 10.73
C ALA A 64 13.20 27.67 12.26
N PRO A 65 12.99 28.74 13.06
CA PRO A 65 12.96 28.63 14.51
C PRO A 65 12.03 27.51 14.99
N ALA A 66 12.44 26.78 16.04
CA ALA A 66 11.65 25.68 16.58
C ALA A 66 10.21 26.12 16.91
N GLY A 67 9.22 25.35 16.46
CA GLY A 67 7.79 25.67 16.58
C GLY A 67 7.22 26.56 15.47
N SER A 68 8.04 27.02 14.50
CA SER A 68 7.56 27.68 13.30
C SER A 68 6.82 26.70 12.37
N ALA A 69 5.89 27.21 11.56
CA ALA A 69 5.27 26.40 10.52
C ALA A 69 6.32 25.90 9.51
N ALA A 70 6.26 24.62 9.17
CA ALA A 70 7.08 24.06 8.10
C ALA A 70 6.70 24.68 6.75
N PHE A 71 7.65 24.72 5.83
CA PHE A 71 7.33 24.84 4.43
C PHE A 71 6.62 23.54 3.99
N GLU A 72 5.48 23.65 3.29
CA GLU A 72 4.68 22.48 2.89
C GLU A 72 4.36 22.49 1.40
N GLN A 73 4.34 21.29 0.80
CA GLN A 73 3.83 21.06 -0.54
C GLN A 73 2.90 19.86 -0.57
N ASN A 74 1.83 19.98 -1.35
CA ASN A 74 0.92 18.90 -1.65
C ASN A 74 0.97 18.61 -3.15
N PHE A 75 1.04 17.34 -3.53
CA PHE A 75 1.01 16.89 -4.92
C PHE A 75 0.35 15.53 -5.02
N VAL A 76 0.03 15.15 -6.26
CA VAL A 76 -0.62 13.87 -6.55
C VAL A 76 0.37 12.96 -7.28
N VAL A 77 0.54 11.75 -6.76
CA VAL A 77 1.25 10.66 -7.47
C VAL A 77 0.20 9.79 -8.15
N PRO A 78 0.12 9.79 -9.50
CA PRO A 78 -0.90 9.02 -10.22
C PRO A 78 -0.86 7.54 -9.87
N ALA A 79 -2.01 6.86 -9.90
CA ALA A 79 -2.06 5.40 -9.83
C ALA A 79 -1.16 4.79 -10.91
N ARG A 80 -0.36 3.79 -10.54
CA ARG A 80 0.70 3.22 -11.39
C ARG A 80 1.66 4.27 -11.98
N GLY A 81 1.90 5.34 -11.24
CA GLY A 81 2.78 6.43 -11.63
C GLY A 81 3.90 6.68 -10.63
N PHE A 82 4.68 7.72 -10.92
CA PHE A 82 5.65 8.29 -10.00
C PHE A 82 5.54 9.81 -10.03
N TYR A 83 6.09 10.45 -9.00
CA TYR A 83 6.37 11.88 -8.98
C TYR A 83 7.81 12.08 -8.55
N LYS A 84 8.55 12.90 -9.30
CA LYS A 84 9.92 13.28 -8.97
C LYS A 84 9.87 14.72 -8.47
N LEU A 85 10.15 14.93 -7.19
CA LEU A 85 10.29 16.27 -6.63
C LEU A 85 11.75 16.67 -6.76
N ASP A 86 12.06 17.36 -7.85
CA ASP A 86 13.40 17.87 -8.11
C ASP A 86 13.62 19.20 -7.40
N PHE A 87 14.67 19.25 -6.59
CA PHE A 87 15.05 20.45 -5.87
C PHE A 87 15.82 21.45 -6.76
N THR A 88 16.07 21.16 -8.04
CA THR A 88 16.57 22.18 -8.99
C THR A 88 15.47 23.05 -9.59
N ASP A 89 14.22 22.57 -9.63
CA ASP A 89 13.12 23.18 -10.41
C ASP A 89 12.14 24.04 -9.55
N TRP A 90 12.42 24.20 -8.26
CA TRP A 90 11.56 24.97 -7.34
C TRP A 90 12.03 26.45 -7.24
N PRO A 91 11.13 27.42 -6.96
CA PRO A 91 11.43 28.86 -7.05
C PRO A 91 12.59 29.29 -6.13
N PRO A 92 13.20 30.48 -6.36
CA PRO A 92 14.64 30.69 -6.21
C PRO A 92 15.06 30.96 -4.76
N THR A 93 15.26 29.90 -4.00
CA THR A 93 16.22 29.83 -2.88
C THR A 93 17.04 28.56 -3.10
N PRO A 94 18.38 28.53 -2.91
CA PRO A 94 19.14 27.31 -3.14
C PRO A 94 18.62 26.20 -2.21
N LEU A 95 17.90 25.22 -2.78
CA LEU A 95 17.02 24.30 -2.05
C LEU A 95 17.73 23.30 -1.14
N ALA A 96 19.02 23.06 -1.37
CA ALA A 96 19.91 22.42 -0.40
C ALA A 96 19.73 23.01 1.02
N SER A 97 19.61 24.34 1.12
CA SER A 97 19.41 25.04 2.40
C SER A 97 18.06 24.79 3.10
N LEU A 98 17.10 24.12 2.45
CA LEU A 98 15.81 23.75 3.04
C LEU A 98 15.76 22.31 3.56
N VAL A 99 16.63 21.43 3.07
CA VAL A 99 16.58 19.98 3.31
C VAL A 99 17.84 19.42 3.97
N GLU A 100 19.00 20.02 3.72
CA GLU A 100 20.28 19.62 4.31
C GLU A 100 20.58 20.48 5.53
N THR A 101 21.03 19.85 6.62
CA THR A 101 21.48 20.58 7.81
C THR A 101 22.88 21.14 7.55
N PRO A 102 23.10 22.47 7.57
CA PRO A 102 24.41 23.03 7.30
C PRO A 102 25.48 22.54 8.27
N ALA A 103 26.68 22.24 7.77
CA ALA A 103 27.81 21.79 8.59
C ALA A 103 28.10 22.71 9.80
N ALA A 104 27.84 24.01 9.68
CA ALA A 104 28.02 24.99 10.75
C ALA A 104 27.06 24.82 11.95
N LEU A 105 26.03 23.98 11.84
CA LEU A 105 25.10 23.64 12.91
C LEU A 105 25.34 22.24 13.50
N ALA A 106 26.38 21.52 13.04
CA ALA A 106 26.74 20.21 13.57
C ALA A 106 26.91 20.25 15.11
N GLY A 107 26.49 19.17 15.76
CA GLY A 107 26.47 19.04 17.22
C GLY A 107 25.43 19.89 17.93
N THR A 108 24.57 20.63 17.21
CA THR A 108 23.50 21.45 17.77
C THR A 108 22.14 20.96 17.27
N VAL A 109 21.15 20.89 18.16
CA VAL A 109 19.77 20.59 17.77
C VAL A 109 19.25 21.73 16.89
N SER A 110 18.92 21.42 15.64
CA SER A 110 18.43 22.33 14.62
C SER A 110 17.05 21.87 14.11
N ASN A 111 16.54 22.44 13.02
CA ASN A 111 15.17 22.19 12.55
C ASN A 111 15.15 21.98 11.03
N TYR A 112 15.72 20.86 10.58
CA TYR A 112 15.82 20.48 9.17
C TYR A 112 15.06 19.20 8.84
N GLY A 113 14.27 18.66 9.78
CA GLY A 113 13.56 17.41 9.59
C GLY A 113 12.51 17.51 8.49
N ILE A 114 12.42 16.43 7.73
CA ILE A 114 11.50 16.25 6.60
C ILE A 114 10.43 15.24 7.04
N HIS A 115 9.17 15.64 6.89
CA HIS A 115 8.01 14.79 7.18
C HIS A 115 7.16 14.62 5.93
N ILE A 116 6.96 13.37 5.52
CA ILE A 116 6.18 13.01 4.34
C ILE A 116 4.98 12.18 4.79
N THR A 117 3.81 12.50 4.27
CA THR A 117 2.57 11.75 4.51
C THR A 117 1.82 11.48 3.21
N SER A 118 1.13 10.35 3.12
CA SER A 118 0.40 9.90 1.95
C SER A 118 -0.88 9.16 2.34
N ASP A 119 -1.95 9.29 1.57
CA ASP A 119 -3.21 8.56 1.78
C ASP A 119 -3.23 7.16 1.11
N VAL A 120 -2.10 6.75 0.54
CA VAL A 120 -1.81 5.43 -0.05
C VAL A 120 -0.37 5.04 0.30
N LYS A 121 -0.10 3.75 0.53
CA LYS A 121 1.27 3.26 0.71
C LYS A 121 2.09 3.47 -0.57
N ILE A 122 3.15 4.26 -0.47
CA ILE A 122 4.06 4.62 -1.57
C ILE A 122 5.49 4.25 -1.20
N LEU A 123 6.37 4.05 -2.18
CA LEU A 123 7.81 3.98 -1.91
C LEU A 123 8.41 5.39 -2.06
N VAL A 124 9.32 5.75 -1.16
CA VAL A 124 10.05 7.02 -1.22
C VAL A 124 11.55 6.76 -1.11
N TYR A 125 12.35 7.44 -1.91
CA TYR A 125 13.79 7.51 -1.71
C TYR A 125 14.32 8.89 -2.07
N TYR A 126 15.33 9.32 -1.33
CA TYR A 126 16.11 10.52 -1.60
C TYR A 126 17.32 10.11 -2.44
N MET A 127 17.62 10.87 -3.47
CA MET A 127 18.72 10.55 -4.37
C MET A 127 19.58 11.78 -4.59
N ILE A 128 20.88 11.65 -4.29
CA ILE A 128 21.91 12.51 -4.84
C ILE A 128 22.20 11.94 -6.23
N ASN A 129 22.07 12.75 -7.27
CA ASN A 129 22.07 12.28 -8.65
C ASN A 129 22.94 13.16 -9.55
N ALA A 130 24.06 13.66 -9.02
CA ALA A 130 25.06 14.32 -9.83
C ALA A 130 25.76 13.32 -10.77
N ASN A 131 26.49 13.85 -11.75
CA ASN A 131 27.25 13.02 -12.70
C ASN A 131 28.54 12.46 -12.09
N THR A 132 29.00 13.03 -10.98
CA THR A 132 30.24 12.68 -10.28
C THR A 132 29.99 12.19 -8.86
N GLN A 133 28.76 12.29 -8.37
CA GLN A 133 28.38 11.85 -7.02
C GLN A 133 26.93 11.38 -7.01
N ARG A 134 26.70 10.15 -6.55
CA ARG A 134 25.37 9.55 -6.58
C ARG A 134 25.21 8.52 -5.49
N ASP A 135 24.09 8.59 -4.77
CA ASP A 135 23.60 7.42 -4.05
C ASP A 135 22.09 7.46 -3.82
N ILE A 136 21.51 6.32 -3.41
CA ILE A 136 20.09 6.13 -3.15
C ILE A 136 19.86 5.89 -1.67
N TYR A 137 19.22 6.86 -1.01
CA TYR A 137 18.78 6.74 0.37
C TYR A 137 17.34 6.23 0.39
N SER A 138 17.19 4.93 0.68
CA SER A 138 15.89 4.28 0.75
C SER A 138 15.17 4.68 2.04
N LEU A 139 14.04 5.40 1.96
CA LEU A 139 13.25 5.75 3.14
C LEU A 139 12.39 4.55 3.52
N LYS A 140 12.46 4.13 4.78
CA LYS A 140 11.94 2.83 5.25
C LYS A 140 10.63 2.95 6.01
N GLY A 141 10.01 4.13 6.07
CA GLY A 141 8.72 4.37 6.70
C GLY A 141 8.72 4.03 8.19
N ALA A 142 7.66 3.38 8.67
CA ALA A 142 7.54 2.94 10.05
C ALA A 142 8.71 2.04 10.51
N PRO A 143 9.25 1.09 9.71
CA PRO A 143 10.48 0.36 10.02
C PRO A 143 11.72 1.21 10.36
N ALA A 144 11.81 2.47 9.91
CA ALA A 144 12.91 3.36 10.26
C ALA A 144 12.82 3.93 11.68
N LEU A 145 11.63 3.88 12.29
CA LEU A 145 11.34 4.58 13.54
C LEU A 145 11.64 3.69 14.74
N GLY A 146 12.49 4.16 15.65
CA GLY A 146 12.83 3.41 16.86
C GLY A 146 13.53 4.24 17.92
N THR A 147 13.98 3.57 18.97
CA THR A 147 14.61 4.20 20.15
C THR A 147 16.03 3.74 20.39
N TYR A 148 16.55 2.80 19.59
CA TYR A 148 17.88 2.23 19.77
C TYR A 148 18.53 1.90 18.44
N PHE A 149 19.63 2.58 18.12
CA PHE A 149 20.39 2.41 16.87
C PHE A 149 21.88 2.25 17.18
N ILE A 150 22.57 1.55 16.28
CA ILE A 150 24.04 1.51 16.22
C ILE A 150 24.43 1.76 14.78
N THR A 151 25.36 2.65 14.52
CA THR A 151 25.64 3.11 13.15
C THR A 151 26.71 2.27 12.45
N PRO A 152 26.45 1.73 11.24
CA PRO A 152 27.46 1.07 10.41
C PRO A 152 28.17 2.02 9.43
N PHE A 153 29.49 2.17 9.55
CA PHE A 153 30.34 2.87 8.56
C PHE A 153 31.39 1.90 8.01
N MET A 154 32.02 2.21 6.87
CA MET A 154 33.12 1.40 6.38
C MET A 154 34.29 1.42 7.38
N LYS A 155 34.74 0.24 7.85
CA LYS A 155 35.92 0.19 8.72
C LYS A 155 37.18 0.62 7.93
N GLN A 156 37.86 1.67 8.40
CA GLN A 156 39.07 2.24 7.78
C GLN A 156 40.35 1.36 7.86
N GLU A 157 40.27 0.12 8.34
CA GLU A 157 41.41 -0.82 8.40
C GLU A 157 41.70 -1.55 7.06
N GLY A 158 41.09 -1.08 5.95
CA GLY A 158 41.14 -1.73 4.64
C GLY A 158 42.09 -1.04 3.66
N ASN A 159 42.72 -1.84 2.80
CA ASN A 159 43.66 -1.36 1.79
C ASN A 159 43.02 -0.62 0.59
N TYR A 160 41.70 -0.72 0.38
CA TYR A 160 41.07 -0.36 -0.91
C TYR A 160 40.38 1.00 -0.93
N PHE A 161 39.76 1.40 0.18
CA PHE A 161 39.09 2.69 0.28
C PHE A 161 39.42 3.37 1.60
N GLU A 162 39.63 4.68 1.54
CA GLU A 162 39.80 5.54 2.70
C GLU A 162 39.05 6.84 2.42
N GLN A 163 38.57 7.47 3.48
CA GLN A 163 38.04 8.82 3.40
C GLN A 163 39.21 9.80 3.31
N ARG A 164 39.85 9.87 2.14
CA ARG A 164 40.96 10.80 1.92
C ARG A 164 40.44 12.21 1.67
N PRO A 165 41.02 13.22 2.32
CA PRO A 165 40.97 14.55 1.74
C PRO A 165 41.76 14.52 0.43
N HIS A 166 41.07 14.38 -0.70
CA HIS A 166 41.69 14.69 -1.99
C HIS A 166 41.94 16.20 -2.03
N ALA A 167 43.02 16.67 -2.66
CA ALA A 167 43.36 18.10 -2.73
C ALA A 167 42.25 18.96 -3.36
N ILE A 168 41.29 18.32 -4.05
CA ILE A 168 40.15 18.94 -4.73
C ILE A 168 38.84 18.79 -3.91
N TYR A 169 38.73 17.81 -3.01
CA TYR A 169 37.50 17.45 -2.28
C TYR A 169 37.75 17.39 -0.76
N ASN A 170 38.09 18.52 -0.19
CA ASN A 170 38.56 18.69 1.19
C ASN A 170 37.46 18.65 2.27
N MET A 171 36.22 18.30 1.91
CA MET A 171 35.03 18.43 2.77
C MET A 171 34.29 17.12 3.09
N GLY A 172 34.77 15.97 2.59
CA GLY A 172 34.15 14.68 2.89
C GLY A 172 34.14 14.34 4.37
N SER A 173 33.02 13.83 4.88
CA SER A 173 32.81 13.52 6.30
C SER A 173 31.89 12.32 6.50
N ASP A 174 32.11 11.63 7.63
CA ASP A 174 31.10 10.75 8.21
C ASP A 174 30.04 11.61 8.88
N GLU A 175 28.77 11.35 8.59
CA GLU A 175 27.64 12.09 9.12
C GLU A 175 26.54 11.13 9.61
N ILE A 176 26.00 11.45 10.80
CA ILE A 176 24.80 10.83 11.34
C ILE A 176 23.75 11.92 11.52
N GLU A 177 22.62 11.73 10.86
CA GLU A 177 21.46 12.61 10.89
C GLU A 177 20.38 11.97 11.76
N ILE A 178 19.93 12.69 12.79
CA ILE A 178 18.88 12.22 13.71
C ILE A 178 17.69 13.18 13.63
N VAL A 179 16.47 12.67 13.44
CA VAL A 179 15.24 13.47 13.47
C VAL A 179 14.26 12.97 14.53
N ALA A 180 13.74 13.88 15.35
CA ALA A 180 12.71 13.58 16.34
C ALA A 180 11.32 13.57 15.70
N THR A 181 10.55 12.50 15.92
CA THR A 181 9.17 12.39 15.40
C THR A 181 8.12 13.02 16.33
N GLN A 182 8.51 13.32 17.57
CA GLN A 182 7.62 13.83 18.62
C GLN A 182 8.30 14.95 19.41
N PRO A 183 7.51 15.91 19.96
CA PRO A 183 8.06 16.94 20.85
C PRO A 183 8.55 16.33 22.18
N ASN A 184 9.44 17.07 22.84
CA ASN A 184 10.05 16.69 24.12
C ASN A 184 10.71 15.30 24.05
N THR A 185 11.52 15.06 23.01
CA THR A 185 12.29 13.83 22.83
C THR A 185 13.71 14.05 23.36
N THR A 186 14.22 13.14 24.15
CA THR A 186 15.60 13.17 24.67
C THR A 186 16.40 12.06 24.02
N VAL A 187 17.50 12.42 23.37
CA VAL A 187 18.42 11.49 22.69
C VAL A 187 19.75 11.48 23.41
N THR A 188 20.24 10.28 23.72
CA THR A 188 21.57 10.03 24.27
C THR A 188 22.43 9.34 23.21
N VAL A 189 23.64 9.85 22.99
CA VAL A 189 24.58 9.34 22.00
C VAL A 189 25.89 8.97 22.68
N ASP A 190 26.33 7.72 22.58
CA ASP A 190 27.68 7.28 22.95
C ASP A 190 28.56 7.31 21.69
N LEU A 191 29.23 8.46 21.50
CA LEU A 191 30.06 8.78 20.34
C LEU A 191 31.37 7.99 20.33
N LYS A 192 31.65 7.29 19.22
CA LYS A 192 32.93 6.58 19.02
C LYS A 192 34.02 7.41 18.38
N LYS A 193 33.66 8.55 17.80
CA LYS A 193 34.58 9.51 17.21
C LYS A 193 34.16 10.93 17.56
N ARG A 194 35.15 11.83 17.66
CA ARG A 194 34.93 13.25 17.92
C ARG A 194 34.13 13.86 16.76
N CYS A 195 33.12 14.66 17.09
CA CYS A 195 32.28 15.38 16.12
C CYS A 195 32.46 16.89 16.23
N MET A 196 32.07 17.62 15.19
CA MET A 196 32.00 19.08 15.22
C MET A 196 30.94 19.58 16.22
N LEU A 197 31.22 20.71 16.87
CA LEU A 197 30.23 21.54 17.56
C LEU A 197 30.28 22.96 16.99
N GLY A 198 29.41 23.21 16.01
CA GLY A 198 29.49 24.38 15.15
C GLY A 198 30.79 24.45 14.36
N THR A 199 31.30 25.66 14.10
CA THR A 199 32.51 25.86 13.29
C THR A 199 33.82 25.91 14.10
N THR A 200 33.75 25.92 15.43
CA THR A 200 34.92 26.16 16.30
C THR A 200 35.03 25.21 17.49
N GLY A 201 33.97 24.48 17.84
CA GLY A 201 33.95 23.59 18.99
C GLY A 201 33.96 22.11 18.59
N HIS A 202 34.05 21.23 19.58
CA HIS A 202 34.03 19.79 19.39
C HIS A 202 33.11 19.09 20.40
N LEU A 203 32.51 17.97 19.98
CA LEU A 203 31.92 16.97 20.86
C LEU A 203 32.92 15.82 21.01
N GLU A 204 33.45 15.62 22.21
CA GLU A 204 34.39 14.55 22.51
C GLU A 204 33.75 13.16 22.43
N THR A 205 34.56 12.09 22.39
CA THR A 205 34.03 10.73 22.47
C THR A 205 33.34 10.46 23.82
N GLY A 206 32.41 9.50 23.84
CA GLY A 206 31.62 9.15 25.01
C GLY A 206 30.18 9.67 24.96
N VAL A 207 29.53 9.73 26.12
CA VAL A 207 28.08 9.91 26.23
C VAL A 207 27.68 11.39 26.25
N HIS A 208 26.81 11.78 25.33
CA HIS A 208 26.18 13.11 25.24
C HIS A 208 24.65 13.00 25.25
N THR A 209 23.98 14.06 25.68
CA THR A 209 22.50 14.11 25.73
C THR A 209 21.99 15.37 25.07
N PHE A 210 21.01 15.21 24.19
CA PHE A 210 20.38 16.25 23.38
C PHE A 210 18.87 16.25 23.62
N ASN A 211 18.28 17.44 23.68
CA ASN A 211 16.85 17.61 23.93
C ASN A 211 16.17 18.28 22.73
N PHE A 212 15.16 17.61 22.19
CA PHE A 212 14.35 18.03 21.06
C PHE A 212 13.01 18.48 21.62
N THR A 213 12.76 19.78 21.58
CA THR A 213 11.53 20.41 22.08
C THR A 213 10.32 20.21 21.17
N HIS A 214 10.54 20.02 19.86
CA HIS A 214 9.50 19.87 18.84
C HIS A 214 9.77 18.67 17.92
N ALA A 215 8.71 18.11 17.34
CA ALA A 215 8.85 17.16 16.23
C ALA A 215 9.45 17.85 15.01
N GLY A 216 10.22 17.13 14.20
CA GLY A 216 10.95 17.68 13.04
C GLY A 216 12.28 18.34 13.37
N GLN A 217 12.61 18.52 14.66
CA GLN A 217 13.95 18.95 15.04
C GLN A 217 14.97 17.85 14.72
N THR A 218 16.16 18.28 14.29
CA THR A 218 17.25 17.43 13.82
C THR A 218 18.53 17.63 14.62
N LEU A 219 19.40 16.63 14.60
CA LEU A 219 20.78 16.72 15.08
C LEU A 219 21.70 16.07 14.06
N THR A 220 22.66 16.84 13.57
CA THR A 220 23.74 16.36 12.72
C THR A 220 24.97 16.11 13.58
N LEU A 221 25.45 14.87 13.58
CA LEU A 221 26.74 14.49 14.13
C LEU A 221 27.70 14.30 12.96
N ARG A 222 28.52 15.32 12.71
CA ARG A 222 29.49 15.33 11.62
C ARG A 222 30.88 15.08 12.16
N GLU A 223 31.65 14.24 11.48
CA GLU A 223 33.07 14.03 11.75
C GLU A 223 33.78 15.38 11.96
N ASP A 224 34.61 15.45 13.00
CA ASP A 224 35.32 16.67 13.28
C ASP A 224 36.36 17.04 12.22
N THR A 225 36.10 18.15 11.52
CA THR A 225 37.01 18.81 10.59
C THR A 225 37.37 20.24 11.05
N VAL A 226 37.02 20.62 12.29
CA VAL A 226 37.28 21.97 12.81
C VAL A 226 38.78 22.28 12.81
N GLY A 227 39.13 23.42 12.22
CA GLY A 227 40.53 23.88 12.12
C GLY A 227 41.30 23.30 10.92
N ALA A 228 40.70 22.43 10.11
CA ALA A 228 41.30 21.98 8.87
C ALA A 228 41.47 23.16 7.89
N THR A 229 42.67 23.35 7.33
CA THR A 229 42.89 24.24 6.18
C THR A 229 42.78 23.42 4.88
N ASN A 230 42.59 24.05 3.72
CA ASN A 230 42.38 23.36 2.42
C ASN A 230 43.58 22.52 1.91
N THR A 231 44.58 22.23 2.73
CA THR A 231 45.69 21.36 2.35
C THR A 231 45.42 19.92 2.82
N VAL A 232 45.73 18.96 1.94
CA VAL A 232 45.60 17.52 2.22
C VAL A 232 46.26 17.14 3.54
N ASP A 233 47.45 17.70 3.81
CA ASP A 233 48.22 17.44 5.02
C ASP A 233 47.54 18.01 6.28
N ALA A 234 46.93 19.20 6.22
CA ALA A 234 46.24 19.77 7.37
C ALA A 234 44.96 19.00 7.70
N ILE A 235 44.21 18.56 6.68
CA ILE A 235 42.98 17.77 6.87
C ILE A 235 43.31 16.37 7.39
N ALA A 236 44.37 15.74 6.88
CA ALA A 236 44.85 14.45 7.37
C ALA A 236 45.36 14.53 8.82
N LEU A 237 45.85 15.68 9.27
CA LEU A 237 46.25 15.93 10.66
C LEU A 237 45.06 16.24 11.58
N THR A 238 43.96 16.80 11.06
CA THR A 238 42.74 17.12 11.85
C THR A 238 41.71 16.00 11.87
N LYS A 239 41.66 15.15 10.84
CA LYS A 239 40.81 13.95 10.82
C LYS A 239 41.37 12.93 11.80
N ASN A 240 40.72 12.81 12.95
CA ASN A 240 41.04 11.76 13.92
C ASN A 240 40.87 10.37 13.26
N THR A 241 41.76 9.42 13.58
CA THR A 241 41.70 8.04 13.07
C THR A 241 40.38 7.35 13.43
N GLY A 242 39.78 6.58 12.52
CA GLY A 242 38.56 5.80 12.76
C GLY A 242 37.34 6.35 12.01
N THR A 243 36.14 5.81 12.26
CA THR A 243 34.87 6.27 11.68
C THR A 243 33.82 6.52 12.75
N LEU A 244 32.65 7.05 12.38
CA LEU A 244 31.51 7.14 13.29
C LEU A 244 30.82 5.79 13.56
N ALA A 245 31.36 4.68 13.05
CA ALA A 245 30.80 3.36 13.28
C ALA A 245 30.81 2.95 14.76
N GLY A 246 29.79 2.16 15.11
CA GLY A 246 29.59 1.69 16.48
C GLY A 246 29.08 2.78 17.42
N THR A 247 28.79 3.99 16.93
CA THR A 247 28.12 5.04 17.70
C THR A 247 26.75 4.53 18.10
N VAL A 248 26.47 4.57 19.41
CA VAL A 248 25.22 4.05 19.96
C VAL A 248 24.27 5.19 20.27
N ILE A 249 23.07 5.15 19.69
CA ILE A 249 22.05 6.17 19.83
C ILE A 249 20.87 5.57 20.59
N ARG A 250 20.43 6.23 21.65
CA ARG A 250 19.25 5.87 22.45
C ARG A 250 18.32 7.05 22.57
N SER A 251 17.01 6.80 22.57
CA SER A 251 15.99 7.84 22.70
C SER A 251 14.85 7.35 23.61
N ASP A 252 14.18 8.28 24.29
CA ASP A 252 12.96 7.99 25.05
C ASP A 252 11.72 7.85 24.16
N LYS A 253 11.76 8.40 22.94
CA LYS A 253 10.69 8.37 21.93
C LYS A 253 11.22 8.01 20.54
N PRO A 254 10.36 7.53 19.62
CA PRO A 254 10.79 7.17 18.28
C PRO A 254 11.50 8.33 17.53
N ILE A 255 12.67 8.02 16.98
CA ILE A 255 13.46 8.87 16.09
C ILE A 255 13.72 8.12 14.78
N ALA A 256 14.08 8.84 13.72
CA ALA A 256 14.69 8.24 12.53
C ALA A 256 16.16 8.65 12.45
N VAL A 257 17.00 7.76 11.90
CA VAL A 257 18.45 7.97 11.78
C VAL A 257 18.88 7.69 10.34
N THR A 258 19.64 8.61 9.75
CA THR A 258 20.30 8.44 8.44
C THR A 258 21.81 8.52 8.65
N GLN A 259 22.56 7.76 7.86
CA GLN A 259 24.02 7.83 7.86
C GLN A 259 24.55 8.14 6.47
N THR A 260 25.67 8.85 6.42
CA THR A 260 26.35 9.24 5.18
C THR A 260 27.86 9.19 5.37
N GLU A 261 28.57 8.59 4.42
CA GLU A 261 30.02 8.69 4.24
C GLU A 261 30.27 9.48 2.96
N ASP A 262 30.64 10.75 3.09
CA ASP A 262 30.85 11.62 1.94
C ASP A 262 32.31 11.62 1.46
N CYS A 263 32.47 11.78 0.14
CA CYS A 263 33.73 11.74 -0.60
C CYS A 263 34.63 10.55 -0.24
N PHE A 264 34.05 9.37 -0.17
CA PHE A 264 34.76 8.13 0.11
C PHE A 264 35.55 7.66 -1.12
N SER A 265 36.87 7.49 -1.00
CA SER A 265 37.79 7.39 -2.16
C SER A 265 38.49 6.05 -2.29
N ALA A 266 38.64 5.54 -3.52
CA ALA A 266 39.50 4.40 -3.81
C ALA A 266 40.98 4.78 -3.66
N VAL A 267 41.73 4.03 -2.85
CA VAL A 267 43.14 4.31 -2.51
C VAL A 267 44.13 3.25 -2.98
N ARG A 268 43.65 2.13 -3.53
CA ARG A 268 44.48 1.10 -4.18
C ARG A 268 43.80 0.52 -5.42
N GLY A 269 44.62 -0.08 -6.28
CA GLY A 269 44.20 -0.63 -7.56
C GLY A 269 44.37 0.36 -8.72
N PRO A 270 43.95 0.00 -9.95
CA PRO A 270 44.10 0.84 -11.14
C PRO A 270 43.31 2.16 -11.07
N LEU A 271 42.41 2.30 -10.08
CA LEU A 271 41.56 3.47 -9.84
C LEU A 271 41.96 4.25 -8.58
N ALA A 272 43.16 3.99 -8.03
CA ALA A 272 43.68 4.73 -6.88
C ALA A 272 43.84 6.22 -7.25
N SER A 273 43.20 7.13 -6.48
CA SER A 273 43.06 8.56 -6.76
C SER A 273 42.23 8.90 -8.01
N GLY A 274 40.94 9.19 -7.81
CA GLY A 274 40.04 9.66 -8.86
C GLY A 274 38.61 9.15 -8.73
N SER A 275 38.41 7.96 -8.16
CA SER A 275 37.08 7.43 -7.85
C SER A 275 36.71 7.77 -6.42
N THR A 276 35.85 8.76 -6.27
CA THR A 276 35.36 9.31 -5.00
C THR A 276 33.84 9.35 -5.11
N ASP A 277 33.09 8.95 -4.09
CA ASP A 277 31.62 9.07 -4.12
C ASP A 277 31.06 9.23 -2.70
N VAL A 278 29.77 9.55 -2.62
CA VAL A 278 28.98 9.45 -1.39
C VAL A 278 28.41 8.06 -1.28
N VAL A 279 28.40 7.52 -0.07
CA VAL A 279 27.61 6.33 0.25
C VAL A 279 26.74 6.60 1.47
N GLY A 280 25.51 6.11 1.48
CA GLY A 280 24.65 6.33 2.64
C GLY A 280 23.27 5.71 2.50
N ASP A 281 22.60 5.55 3.63
CA ASP A 281 21.24 5.02 3.65
C ASP A 281 20.52 5.42 4.95
N GLN A 282 19.19 5.35 4.94
CA GLN A 282 18.43 5.44 6.19
C GLN A 282 18.60 4.17 7.01
N LEU A 283 18.84 4.28 8.31
CA LEU A 283 18.96 3.13 9.19
C LEU A 283 17.60 2.64 9.70
N VAL A 284 17.62 1.42 10.22
CA VAL A 284 16.54 0.86 11.03
C VAL A 284 17.05 0.62 12.46
N PRO A 285 16.19 0.63 13.49
CA PRO A 285 16.61 0.36 14.85
C PRO A 285 17.12 -1.09 15.00
N VAL A 286 17.89 -1.33 16.06
CA VAL A 286 18.58 -2.61 16.33
C VAL A 286 17.64 -3.80 16.32
N ASP A 287 16.38 -3.61 16.71
CA ASP A 287 15.41 -4.69 16.77
C ASP A 287 14.88 -5.08 15.37
N MET A 288 15.11 -4.25 14.34
CA MET A 288 14.71 -4.52 12.96
C MET A 288 15.79 -5.19 12.11
N VAL A 289 17.02 -5.34 12.62
CA VAL A 289 18.07 -6.14 11.96
C VAL A 289 18.01 -7.61 12.41
N GLY A 290 18.66 -8.50 11.65
CA GLY A 290 18.62 -9.94 11.88
C GLY A 290 19.99 -10.60 11.82
N LYS A 291 19.97 -11.93 11.74
CA LYS A 291 21.18 -12.78 11.82
C LYS A 291 21.68 -13.25 10.45
N ARG A 292 20.79 -13.27 9.45
CA ARG A 292 21.05 -13.89 8.14
C ARG A 292 20.86 -12.93 6.99
N TYR A 293 21.81 -12.91 6.06
CA TYR A 293 21.81 -12.01 4.91
C TYR A 293 22.32 -12.72 3.65
N VAL A 294 21.73 -12.38 2.51
CA VAL A 294 22.29 -12.70 1.19
C VAL A 294 22.81 -11.39 0.62
N VAL A 295 24.10 -11.34 0.28
CA VAL A 295 24.72 -10.16 -0.29
C VAL A 295 25.20 -10.48 -1.70
N ILE A 296 24.66 -9.75 -2.66
CA ILE A 296 24.86 -9.97 -4.09
C ILE A 296 25.86 -8.93 -4.57
N ARG A 297 26.94 -9.37 -5.21
CA ARG A 297 28.00 -8.51 -5.71
C ARG A 297 27.50 -7.68 -6.89
N GLY A 298 27.85 -6.40 -6.90
CA GLY A 298 27.65 -5.55 -8.06
C GLY A 298 28.82 -5.64 -9.04
N TYR A 299 29.22 -4.48 -9.58
CA TYR A 299 30.11 -4.37 -10.73
C TYR A 299 31.46 -3.75 -10.38
N SER A 300 31.78 -3.59 -9.10
CA SER A 300 33.04 -2.98 -8.71
C SER A 300 34.22 -3.88 -9.06
N THR A 301 35.26 -3.25 -9.58
CA THR A 301 36.56 -3.89 -9.86
C THR A 301 37.57 -3.65 -8.74
N VAL A 302 37.22 -2.79 -7.78
CA VAL A 302 38.02 -2.48 -6.59
C VAL A 302 37.12 -2.43 -5.35
N GLY A 303 37.39 -3.32 -4.38
CA GLY A 303 36.82 -3.28 -3.04
C GLY A 303 35.28 -3.37 -2.94
N GLU A 304 34.65 -4.30 -3.66
CA GLU A 304 33.34 -4.83 -3.25
C GLU A 304 33.45 -5.29 -1.80
N ARG A 305 32.58 -4.78 -0.93
CA ARG A 305 32.77 -4.96 0.51
C ARG A 305 31.46 -4.98 1.27
N VAL A 306 31.48 -5.68 2.40
CA VAL A 306 30.42 -5.64 3.41
C VAL A 306 31.04 -5.36 4.76
N ASP A 307 30.44 -4.42 5.47
CA ASP A 307 30.78 -4.06 6.84
C ASP A 307 29.65 -4.48 7.78
N PHE A 308 30.05 -5.04 8.92
CA PHE A 308 29.17 -5.56 9.95
C PHE A 308 29.38 -4.83 11.26
N VAL A 309 28.28 -4.56 11.97
CA VAL A 309 28.32 -4.05 13.34
C VAL A 309 27.55 -4.99 14.26
N ALA A 310 28.23 -5.49 15.30
CA ALA A 310 27.60 -6.35 16.30
C ALA A 310 26.64 -5.55 17.18
N THR A 311 25.40 -6.04 17.34
CA THR A 311 24.40 -5.39 18.21
C THR A 311 24.47 -5.87 19.66
N GLN A 312 25.10 -7.03 19.88
CA GLN A 312 25.21 -7.71 21.18
C GLN A 312 26.65 -8.17 21.44
N PRO A 313 27.04 -8.37 22.71
CA PRO A 313 28.35 -8.94 23.03
C PRO A 313 28.45 -10.42 22.66
N ASN A 314 29.68 -10.89 22.45
CA ASN A 314 30.00 -12.26 22.03
C ASN A 314 29.36 -12.68 20.70
N THR A 315 29.10 -11.71 19.81
CA THR A 315 28.59 -11.99 18.47
C THR A 315 29.71 -12.55 17.59
N THR A 316 29.43 -13.57 16.82
CA THR A 316 30.31 -14.10 15.77
C THR A 316 29.56 -14.16 14.46
N ILE A 317 30.26 -13.88 13.37
CA ILE A 317 29.69 -13.83 12.02
C ILE A 317 30.43 -14.85 11.16
N THR A 318 29.69 -15.76 10.54
CA THR A 318 30.21 -16.71 9.56
C THR A 318 29.73 -16.31 8.18
N VAL A 319 30.68 -16.12 7.26
CA VAL A 319 30.42 -15.82 5.85
C VAL A 319 30.71 -17.05 5.02
N HIS A 320 29.73 -17.48 4.23
CA HIS A 320 29.83 -18.58 3.28
C HIS A 320 30.00 -18.04 1.86
N TYR A 321 30.92 -18.62 1.09
CA TYR A 321 31.23 -18.22 -0.29
C TYR A 321 31.86 -19.39 -1.05
N ASN A 322 31.50 -19.64 -2.31
CA ASN A 322 32.11 -20.68 -3.18
C ASN A 322 32.40 -22.06 -2.50
N GLY A 323 31.57 -22.50 -1.56
CA GLY A 323 31.78 -23.76 -0.80
C GLY A 323 32.79 -23.69 0.37
N ALA A 324 33.34 -22.51 0.65
CA ALA A 324 34.22 -22.20 1.78
C ALA A 324 33.52 -21.28 2.81
N THR A 325 34.18 -21.05 3.94
CA THR A 325 33.72 -20.14 5.00
C THR A 325 34.84 -19.24 5.53
N LEU A 326 34.44 -18.09 6.07
CA LEU A 326 35.28 -17.16 6.83
C LEU A 326 34.50 -16.74 8.08
N THR A 327 35.14 -16.75 9.26
CA THR A 327 34.47 -16.41 10.52
C THR A 327 35.17 -15.24 11.20
N SER A 328 34.39 -14.31 11.74
CA SER A 328 34.89 -13.20 12.54
C SER A 328 35.47 -13.68 13.88
N PRO A 329 36.32 -12.88 14.54
CA PRO A 329 36.52 -12.98 15.98
C PRO A 329 35.18 -12.80 16.74
N ALA A 330 35.15 -13.11 18.03
CA ALA A 330 34.04 -12.72 18.89
C ALA A 330 34.03 -11.19 19.07
N MET A 331 32.88 -10.58 18.82
CA MET A 331 32.66 -9.13 18.76
C MET A 331 31.78 -8.67 19.91
N ASN A 332 32.11 -7.52 20.50
CA ASN A 332 31.27 -6.81 21.46
C ASN A 332 30.26 -5.89 20.76
N THR A 333 29.23 -5.42 21.47
CA THR A 333 28.30 -4.42 20.93
C THR A 333 29.05 -3.19 20.40
N GLY A 334 28.78 -2.82 19.15
CA GLY A 334 29.43 -1.70 18.46
C GLY A 334 30.75 -2.05 17.79
N ASP A 335 31.32 -3.25 18.02
CA ASP A 335 32.51 -3.70 17.31
C ASP A 335 32.18 -3.93 15.82
N MET A 336 33.19 -3.70 14.98
CA MET A 336 33.10 -3.84 13.53
C MET A 336 33.93 -4.99 12.99
N TRP A 337 33.40 -5.63 11.95
CA TRP A 337 34.13 -6.57 11.12
C TRP A 337 33.72 -6.39 9.66
N TYR A 338 34.60 -6.70 8.73
CA TYR A 338 34.32 -6.52 7.30
C TYR A 338 34.82 -7.69 6.48
N VAL A 339 34.23 -7.83 5.30
CA VAL A 339 34.61 -8.82 4.30
C VAL A 339 34.77 -8.15 2.95
N ASN A 340 35.94 -8.31 2.34
CA ASN A 340 36.20 -7.89 0.97
C ASN A 340 35.74 -8.99 0.01
N MET A 341 34.70 -8.73 -0.78
CA MET A 341 34.11 -9.65 -1.74
C MET A 341 34.83 -9.68 -3.09
N SER A 342 35.71 -8.72 -3.38
CA SER A 342 36.51 -8.71 -4.62
C SER A 342 37.61 -9.77 -4.63
N ASP A 343 38.09 -10.19 -3.45
CA ASP A 343 39.23 -11.10 -3.30
C ASP A 343 39.01 -12.10 -2.15
N LEU A 344 37.89 -12.83 -2.20
CA LEU A 344 37.64 -13.94 -1.29
C LEU A 344 38.46 -15.16 -1.71
N ASN A 345 39.66 -15.31 -1.14
CA ASN A 345 40.63 -16.34 -1.50
C ASN A 345 40.96 -16.38 -3.00
N GLY A 346 41.22 -15.22 -3.62
CA GLY A 346 41.59 -15.13 -5.03
C GLY A 346 40.41 -15.23 -6.01
N THR A 347 39.16 -15.28 -5.53
CA THR A 347 37.97 -15.32 -6.40
C THR A 347 36.87 -14.39 -5.86
N ALA A 348 36.35 -13.52 -6.71
CA ALA A 348 35.19 -12.70 -6.36
C ALA A 348 33.94 -13.57 -6.17
N SER A 349 33.14 -13.32 -5.14
CA SER A 349 31.99 -14.17 -4.81
C SER A 349 30.83 -13.37 -4.22
N ASP A 350 29.61 -13.78 -4.57
CA ASP A 350 28.39 -13.47 -3.83
C ASP A 350 28.46 -14.20 -2.47
N ILE A 351 27.91 -13.65 -1.40
CA ILE A 351 28.07 -14.23 -0.06
C ILE A 351 26.75 -14.46 0.68
N PHE A 352 26.80 -15.41 1.60
CA PHE A 352 25.77 -15.62 2.60
C PHE A 352 26.35 -15.41 3.99
N VAL A 353 25.64 -14.69 4.85
CA VAL A 353 26.06 -14.31 6.19
C VAL A 353 25.17 -15.01 7.21
N ASP A 354 25.78 -15.67 8.20
CA ASP A 354 25.11 -16.30 9.35
C ASP A 354 25.79 -15.85 10.65
N ALA A 355 25.08 -15.04 11.44
CA ALA A 355 25.58 -14.52 12.70
C ALA A 355 24.90 -15.20 13.90
N THR A 356 25.61 -15.27 15.03
CA THR A 356 25.04 -15.82 16.27
C THR A 356 24.02 -14.89 16.93
N GLU A 357 24.17 -13.58 16.75
CA GLU A 357 23.24 -12.53 17.19
C GLU A 357 22.96 -11.54 16.06
N PRO A 358 21.90 -10.71 16.14
CA PRO A 358 21.60 -9.74 15.10
C PRO A 358 22.75 -8.76 14.85
N VAL A 359 23.02 -8.45 13.59
CA VAL A 359 24.09 -7.53 13.16
C VAL A 359 23.57 -6.56 12.11
N TYR A 360 24.08 -5.34 12.08
CA TYR A 360 23.92 -4.52 10.87
C TYR A 360 24.78 -5.13 9.75
N CYS A 361 24.25 -5.16 8.54
CA CYS A 361 24.94 -5.62 7.33
C CYS A 361 24.89 -4.47 6.33
N TYR A 362 26.01 -3.81 6.10
CA TYR A 362 26.11 -2.63 5.24
C TYR A 362 27.02 -2.95 4.06
N GLN A 363 26.47 -2.92 2.85
CA GLN A 363 27.20 -3.27 1.64
C GLN A 363 27.61 -2.01 0.89
N HIS A 364 28.85 -2.02 0.41
CA HIS A 364 29.37 -1.06 -0.54
C HIS A 364 29.68 -1.77 -1.87
N THR A 365 29.13 -1.24 -2.95
CA THR A 365 29.30 -1.76 -4.31
C THR A 365 29.41 -0.60 -5.29
N ALA A 366 29.91 -0.82 -6.50
CA ALA A 366 30.33 0.27 -7.39
C ALA A 366 30.06 -0.08 -8.86
N THR A 367 30.06 0.94 -9.70
CA THR A 367 30.50 0.79 -11.09
C THR A 367 31.97 1.18 -11.14
N ASN A 368 32.85 0.23 -11.48
CA ASN A 368 34.31 0.42 -11.42
C ASN A 368 34.83 0.71 -10.01
N GLY A 369 34.86 1.97 -9.56
CA GLY A 369 35.46 2.40 -8.30
C GLY A 369 34.71 3.48 -7.54
N GLU A 370 33.62 4.07 -8.07
CA GLU A 370 32.78 5.03 -7.33
C GLU A 370 31.56 4.29 -6.78
N LEU A 371 31.42 4.35 -5.45
CA LEU A 371 30.61 3.46 -4.65
C LEU A 371 29.19 4.01 -4.46
N GLY A 372 28.22 3.09 -4.38
CA GLY A 372 26.96 3.27 -3.68
C GLY A 372 26.90 2.35 -2.45
N GLY A 373 26.08 2.68 -1.46
CA GLY A 373 25.98 1.93 -0.22
C GLY A 373 24.55 1.69 0.24
N ALA A 374 24.25 0.48 0.72
CA ALA A 374 22.93 0.16 1.26
C ALA A 374 23.01 -0.75 2.47
N ILE A 375 22.17 -0.51 3.48
CA ILE A 375 21.95 -1.55 4.51
C ILE A 375 21.11 -2.67 3.90
N ILE A 376 21.49 -3.90 4.20
CA ILE A 376 20.85 -5.09 3.63
C ILE A 376 19.80 -5.59 4.62
N PRO A 377 18.55 -5.83 4.20
CA PRO A 377 17.54 -6.42 5.05
C PRO A 377 17.91 -7.87 5.37
N SER A 378 17.61 -8.31 6.59
CA SER A 378 17.78 -9.71 6.94
C SER A 378 16.84 -10.56 6.09
N MET A 379 17.27 -11.77 5.75
CA MET A 379 16.47 -12.72 4.97
C MET A 379 15.07 -12.89 5.54
N TYR A 380 14.91 -12.94 6.86
CA TYR A 380 13.60 -13.12 7.49
C TYR A 380 12.76 -11.85 7.64
N SER A 381 13.28 -10.69 7.21
CA SER A 381 12.49 -9.47 7.03
C SER A 381 11.83 -9.39 5.65
N ILE A 382 12.01 -10.39 4.79
CA ILE A 382 11.44 -10.41 3.44
C ILE A 382 9.97 -10.85 3.48
N SER A 383 9.05 -9.97 3.07
CA SER A 383 7.60 -10.24 3.14
C SER A 383 6.75 -9.67 2.01
N GLN A 384 7.35 -8.89 1.11
CA GLN A 384 6.59 -8.21 0.07
C GLN A 384 6.51 -9.06 -1.20
N GLN A 385 5.34 -9.09 -1.82
CA GLN A 385 5.11 -9.74 -3.12
C GLN A 385 5.16 -8.76 -4.28
N GLN A 386 5.31 -7.46 -4.01
CA GLN A 386 5.39 -6.44 -5.05
C GLN A 386 6.21 -5.23 -4.58
N ILE A 387 7.00 -4.66 -5.49
CA ILE A 387 7.80 -3.45 -5.24
C ILE A 387 7.68 -2.55 -6.48
N ALA A 388 7.24 -1.30 -6.27
CA ALA A 388 7.16 -0.26 -7.29
C ALA A 388 8.29 0.75 -7.07
N PHE A 389 9.11 1.00 -8.08
CA PHE A 389 10.21 1.98 -8.00
C PHE A 389 10.34 2.74 -9.31
N TYR A 390 11.02 3.88 -9.31
CA TYR A 390 11.34 4.60 -10.53
C TYR A 390 12.67 4.11 -11.09
N GLN A 391 12.65 3.64 -12.33
CA GLN A 391 13.85 3.22 -13.03
C GLN A 391 14.58 4.48 -13.53
N SER A 392 15.59 4.88 -12.78
CA SER A 392 16.48 5.98 -13.16
C SER A 392 17.27 5.62 -14.43
N PRO A 393 17.60 6.60 -15.28
CA PRO A 393 18.52 6.40 -16.39
C PRO A 393 19.81 5.72 -15.92
N GLY A 394 20.26 4.71 -16.67
CA GLY A 394 21.44 3.93 -16.30
C GLY A 394 22.19 3.38 -17.51
N MET A 395 23.40 2.87 -17.27
CA MET A 395 24.19 2.21 -18.30
C MET A 395 23.62 0.81 -18.60
N PRO A 396 23.59 0.37 -19.88
CA PRO A 396 23.26 -1.01 -20.21
C PRO A 396 24.10 -2.00 -19.39
N ASP A 397 23.48 -3.07 -18.91
CA ASP A 397 24.09 -4.11 -18.07
C ASP A 397 24.56 -3.67 -16.67
N GLN A 398 24.31 -2.41 -16.27
CA GLN A 398 24.64 -1.85 -14.95
C GLN A 398 23.48 -1.03 -14.34
N ASN A 399 22.26 -1.20 -14.86
CA ASN A 399 21.01 -0.73 -14.25
C ASN A 399 20.21 -1.96 -13.85
N ASN A 400 20.37 -2.42 -12.61
CA ASN A 400 20.05 -3.79 -12.23
C ASN A 400 19.20 -3.88 -10.98
N ILE A 401 18.42 -4.97 -10.90
CA ILE A 401 17.75 -5.40 -9.67
C ILE A 401 18.43 -6.65 -9.12
N PHE A 402 18.63 -6.65 -7.81
CA PHE A 402 19.19 -7.76 -7.03
C PHE A 402 18.06 -8.44 -6.29
N LEU A 403 17.64 -9.60 -6.79
CA LEU A 403 16.49 -10.33 -6.26
C LEU A 403 16.94 -11.47 -5.34
N VAL A 404 16.25 -11.62 -4.20
CA VAL A 404 16.29 -12.81 -3.35
C VAL A 404 14.86 -13.35 -3.24
N PHE A 405 14.63 -14.61 -3.62
CA PHE A 405 13.29 -15.22 -3.79
C PHE A 405 13.28 -16.72 -3.47
N ARG A 406 12.10 -17.35 -3.32
CA ARG A 406 11.97 -18.80 -3.09
C ARG A 406 12.40 -19.61 -4.30
N GLU A 407 13.04 -20.75 -4.06
CA GLU A 407 13.30 -21.75 -5.08
C GLU A 407 12.01 -22.15 -5.81
N GLY A 408 12.08 -22.24 -7.14
CA GLY A 408 10.97 -22.63 -8.01
C GLY A 408 9.97 -21.51 -8.32
N THR A 409 10.18 -20.28 -7.82
CA THR A 409 9.25 -19.15 -8.01
C THR A 409 9.75 -18.09 -8.99
N ASP A 410 10.87 -18.32 -9.66
CA ASP A 410 11.47 -17.43 -10.66
C ASP A 410 10.55 -17.19 -11.87
N THR A 411 9.80 -18.21 -12.29
CA THR A 411 8.90 -18.11 -13.45
C THR A 411 7.61 -17.31 -13.16
N ALA A 412 7.32 -17.02 -11.89
CA ALA A 412 6.14 -16.28 -11.45
C ALA A 412 6.35 -14.75 -11.42
N PHE A 413 7.56 -14.26 -11.68
CA PHE A 413 7.83 -12.83 -11.71
C PHE A 413 7.18 -12.14 -12.91
N THR A 414 6.54 -11.01 -12.63
CA THR A 414 5.99 -10.09 -13.63
C THR A 414 6.56 -8.69 -13.44
N ILE A 415 6.60 -7.93 -14.53
CA ILE A 415 6.99 -6.52 -14.56
C ILE A 415 5.98 -5.71 -15.38
N SER A 416 5.64 -4.53 -14.90
CA SER A 416 4.88 -3.52 -15.64
C SER A 416 5.56 -2.16 -15.54
N TYR A 417 5.49 -1.37 -16.60
CA TYR A 417 5.98 0.01 -16.62
C TYR A 417 4.80 0.98 -16.76
N GLY A 418 4.65 1.89 -15.80
CA GLY A 418 3.51 2.80 -15.73
C GLY A 418 2.17 2.06 -15.73
N THR A 419 1.23 2.54 -16.55
CA THR A 419 -0.08 1.91 -16.77
C THR A 419 -0.07 0.74 -17.77
N GLY A 420 1.12 0.33 -18.24
CA GLY A 420 1.27 -0.80 -19.16
C GLY A 420 0.82 -2.13 -18.55
N ALA A 421 0.38 -3.06 -19.39
CA ALA A 421 -0.02 -4.39 -18.93
C ALA A 421 1.18 -5.15 -18.32
N PRO A 422 0.98 -5.95 -17.25
CA PRO A 422 2.01 -6.82 -16.71
C PRO A 422 2.51 -7.83 -17.77
N ARG A 423 3.83 -7.95 -17.89
CA ARG A 423 4.53 -8.94 -18.72
C ARG A 423 5.29 -9.89 -17.80
N LYS A 424 5.57 -11.12 -18.25
CA LYS A 424 6.53 -11.97 -17.51
C LYS A 424 7.88 -11.27 -17.49
N LEU A 425 8.56 -11.28 -16.35
CA LEU A 425 9.87 -10.65 -16.23
C LEU A 425 10.86 -11.25 -17.24
N SER A 426 10.84 -12.57 -17.39
CA SER A 426 11.68 -13.31 -18.34
C SER A 426 11.51 -12.90 -19.81
N ASP A 427 10.34 -12.39 -20.18
CA ASP A 427 10.06 -11.97 -21.55
C ASP A 427 10.62 -10.57 -21.84
N VAL A 428 10.91 -9.80 -20.79
CA VAL A 428 11.43 -8.43 -20.86
C VAL A 428 12.95 -8.41 -20.71
N VAL A 429 13.51 -9.19 -19.79
CA VAL A 429 14.94 -9.18 -19.44
C VAL A 429 15.71 -10.43 -19.90
N GLY A 430 15.02 -11.36 -20.56
CA GLY A 430 15.56 -12.68 -20.90
C GLY A 430 15.44 -13.69 -19.74
N PRO A 431 15.89 -14.95 -19.94
CA PRO A 431 15.78 -16.00 -18.93
C PRO A 431 16.42 -15.59 -17.60
N ILE A 432 15.66 -15.71 -16.52
CA ILE A 432 16.20 -15.55 -15.15
C ILE A 432 17.05 -16.79 -14.87
N ILE A 433 18.28 -16.61 -14.39
CA ILE A 433 19.17 -17.71 -13.99
C ILE A 433 19.32 -17.65 -12.46
N PRO A 434 18.50 -18.41 -11.70
CA PRO A 434 18.57 -18.41 -10.24
C PRO A 434 19.87 -19.07 -9.78
N LYS A 435 20.63 -18.38 -8.92
CA LYS A 435 21.84 -18.91 -8.27
C LYS A 435 21.51 -19.48 -6.89
N ILE A 436 22.27 -20.50 -6.50
CA ILE A 436 22.19 -21.14 -5.17
C ILE A 436 22.88 -20.24 -4.14
N ILE A 437 22.23 -20.04 -2.99
CA ILE A 437 22.81 -19.30 -1.87
C ILE A 437 24.06 -20.04 -1.35
N PRO A 438 25.21 -19.37 -1.20
CA PRO A 438 26.40 -19.97 -0.60
C PRO A 438 26.12 -20.55 0.79
N GLY A 439 26.72 -21.69 1.14
CA GLY A 439 26.59 -22.29 2.47
C GLY A 439 25.47 -23.32 2.64
N GLY A 440 24.60 -23.52 1.64
CA GLY A 440 23.67 -24.65 1.61
C GLY A 440 22.58 -24.61 2.70
N ILE A 441 22.27 -23.44 3.24
CA ILE A 441 20.96 -23.23 3.88
C ILE A 441 19.93 -23.68 2.84
N ALA A 442 19.10 -24.65 3.25
CA ALA A 442 18.31 -25.57 2.43
C ALA A 442 17.84 -25.02 1.09
N ASN A 443 17.76 -25.91 0.09
CA ASN A 443 17.20 -25.74 -1.26
C ASN A 443 15.78 -25.09 -1.27
N GLU A 444 15.68 -23.86 -0.80
CA GLU A 444 14.44 -23.14 -0.50
C GLU A 444 14.53 -21.72 -1.05
N TRP A 445 15.74 -21.19 -1.22
CA TRP A 445 15.96 -19.80 -1.61
C TRP A 445 16.99 -19.69 -2.73
N ARG A 446 16.82 -18.67 -3.55
CA ARG A 446 17.64 -18.34 -4.71
C ARG A 446 17.85 -16.84 -4.77
N TYR A 447 18.85 -16.44 -5.54
CA TYR A 447 19.03 -15.04 -5.89
C TYR A 447 19.36 -14.87 -7.37
N ALA A 448 19.15 -13.67 -7.88
CA ALA A 448 19.51 -13.29 -9.24
C ALA A 448 19.89 -11.81 -9.30
N ASN A 449 20.88 -11.50 -10.15
CA ASN A 449 21.22 -10.13 -10.55
C ASN A 449 20.70 -9.96 -11.99
N ILE A 450 19.77 -9.02 -12.19
CA ILE A 450 19.01 -8.88 -13.45
C ILE A 450 19.16 -7.46 -13.99
N GLY A 451 19.64 -7.34 -15.23
CA GLY A 451 19.70 -6.07 -15.94
C GLY A 451 18.33 -5.61 -16.42
N LEU A 452 18.04 -4.33 -16.22
CA LEU A 452 16.82 -3.68 -16.71
C LEU A 452 17.06 -3.04 -18.08
N PRO A 453 16.05 -3.03 -18.97
CA PRO A 453 16.17 -2.42 -20.28
C PRO A 453 16.17 -0.89 -20.18
N THR A 454 17.19 -0.24 -20.74
CA THR A 454 17.29 1.23 -20.78
C THR A 454 16.19 1.91 -21.60
N SER A 455 15.52 1.17 -22.50
CA SER A 455 14.34 1.66 -23.24
C SER A 455 13.12 1.93 -22.34
N GLU A 456 13.17 1.47 -21.09
CA GLU A 456 12.12 1.66 -20.08
C GLU A 456 12.56 2.64 -18.97
N ASP A 457 13.73 3.28 -19.10
CA ASP A 457 14.19 4.33 -18.20
C ASP A 457 13.18 5.49 -18.12
N ASN A 458 13.19 6.21 -17.00
CA ASN A 458 12.24 7.28 -16.66
C ASN A 458 10.79 6.82 -16.52
N LYS A 459 10.58 5.57 -16.09
CA LYS A 459 9.25 5.01 -15.81
C LYS A 459 9.20 4.41 -14.42
N MET A 460 8.00 4.33 -13.86
CA MET A 460 7.76 3.49 -12.69
C MET A 460 7.72 2.03 -13.13
N ALA A 461 8.62 1.21 -12.58
CA ALA A 461 8.65 -0.22 -12.72
C ALA A 461 7.98 -0.87 -11.50
N LEU A 462 6.98 -1.72 -11.73
CA LEU A 462 6.39 -2.58 -10.70
C LEU A 462 6.80 -4.02 -10.96
N ILE A 463 7.58 -4.58 -10.05
CA ILE A 463 7.91 -6.02 -9.99
C ILE A 463 6.92 -6.71 -9.06
N ARG A 464 6.39 -7.86 -9.46
CA ARG A 464 5.48 -8.67 -8.64
C ARG A 464 5.77 -10.17 -8.77
N ASN A 465 5.59 -10.92 -7.70
CA ASN A 465 5.62 -12.38 -7.68
C ASN A 465 4.41 -12.92 -6.87
N ASP A 466 3.49 -13.59 -7.55
CA ASP A 466 2.25 -14.11 -6.92
C ASP A 466 2.45 -15.39 -6.10
N GLU A 467 3.62 -16.03 -6.21
CA GLU A 467 3.94 -17.31 -5.57
C GLU A 467 4.93 -17.17 -4.40
N SER A 468 5.68 -16.07 -4.34
CA SER A 468 6.67 -15.81 -3.30
C SER A 468 6.74 -14.34 -2.90
N THR A 469 7.16 -14.09 -1.67
CA THR A 469 7.74 -12.81 -1.29
C THR A 469 9.18 -12.72 -1.80
N PHE A 470 9.71 -11.51 -1.98
CA PHE A 470 11.08 -11.31 -2.45
C PHE A 470 11.69 -10.03 -1.89
N SER A 471 13.02 -9.99 -1.89
CA SER A 471 13.79 -8.76 -1.67
C SER A 471 14.26 -8.20 -3.01
N LEU A 472 14.33 -6.88 -3.12
CA LEU A 472 14.85 -6.15 -4.26
C LEU A 472 15.85 -5.08 -3.80
N GLY A 473 17.13 -5.27 -4.15
CA GLY A 473 18.12 -4.20 -4.23
C GLY A 473 18.05 -3.54 -5.60
N TYR A 474 18.22 -2.22 -5.67
CA TYR A 474 18.29 -1.48 -6.92
C TYR A 474 19.67 -0.85 -7.06
N PHE A 475 20.38 -1.24 -8.13
CA PHE A 475 21.70 -0.75 -8.47
C PHE A 475 21.59 0.08 -9.76
N ASN A 476 21.96 1.35 -9.70
CA ASN A 476 21.89 2.29 -10.80
C ASN A 476 23.28 2.86 -11.12
N GLY A 477 24.03 2.14 -11.95
CA GLY A 477 25.30 2.60 -12.50
C GLY A 477 25.10 3.55 -13.68
N VAL A 478 25.83 4.67 -13.70
CA VAL A 478 25.80 5.66 -14.79
C VAL A 478 27.21 5.93 -15.32
N GLY A 479 27.43 5.60 -16.59
CA GLY A 479 28.74 5.76 -17.24
C GLY A 479 29.83 4.91 -16.59
N SER A 480 31.08 5.32 -16.71
CA SER A 480 32.23 4.66 -16.07
C SER A 480 32.61 5.27 -14.72
N VAL A 481 31.81 6.23 -14.25
CA VAL A 481 32.13 7.08 -13.10
C VAL A 481 31.35 6.61 -11.89
N THR A 482 30.04 6.86 -11.75
CA THR A 482 29.31 6.76 -10.46
C THR A 482 28.21 5.68 -10.42
N ALA A 483 27.78 5.26 -9.22
CA ALA A 483 26.67 4.32 -9.04
C ALA A 483 25.83 4.63 -7.79
N GLY A 484 24.51 4.55 -7.92
CA GLY A 484 23.61 4.57 -6.76
C GLY A 484 23.15 3.17 -6.38
N TYR A 485 23.06 2.90 -5.08
CA TYR A 485 22.66 1.59 -4.57
C TYR A 485 21.73 1.70 -3.37
N GLY A 486 20.57 1.05 -3.43
CA GLY A 486 19.61 1.05 -2.32
C GLY A 486 18.78 -0.22 -2.27
N TYR A 487 18.46 -0.70 -1.06
CA TYR A 487 17.50 -1.78 -0.89
C TYR A 487 16.09 -1.23 -0.75
N LEU A 488 15.22 -1.61 -1.69
CA LEU A 488 13.82 -1.16 -1.76
C LEU A 488 12.85 -2.14 -1.12
N SER A 489 13.37 -3.06 -0.30
CA SER A 489 12.64 -4.06 0.47
C SER A 489 12.35 -3.57 1.89
N GLY A 490 11.33 -4.15 2.52
CA GLY A 490 11.07 -3.91 3.94
C GLY A 490 12.09 -4.51 4.90
N PHE A 491 12.08 -3.97 6.12
CA PHE A 491 12.90 -4.37 7.27
C PHE A 491 11.99 -4.62 8.49
N GLY A 492 12.33 -5.57 9.36
CA GLY A 492 11.54 -5.88 10.58
C GLY A 492 10.77 -7.22 10.56
N SER A 493 9.49 -7.22 10.99
CA SER A 493 8.67 -8.42 11.25
C SER A 493 7.33 -8.47 10.52
N PHE A 494 7.00 -9.64 9.99
CA PHE A 494 5.88 -9.85 9.07
C PHE A 494 4.54 -9.42 9.62
N ALA A 495 3.78 -8.78 8.73
CA ALA A 495 2.37 -8.52 8.90
C ALA A 495 1.69 -8.68 7.54
N PHE A 496 0.46 -9.19 7.55
CA PHE A 496 -0.40 -9.23 6.38
C PHE A 496 -0.81 -7.82 5.99
N ASP A 497 -0.63 -7.51 4.71
CA ASP A 497 -1.06 -6.25 4.13
C ASP A 497 -1.57 -6.49 2.70
N PRO A 498 -2.90 -6.49 2.48
CA PRO A 498 -3.95 -6.25 3.47
C PRO A 498 -4.15 -7.42 4.45
N ASP A 499 -4.77 -7.14 5.60
CA ASP A 499 -5.25 -8.15 6.55
C ASP A 499 -6.58 -8.80 6.13
N THR A 500 -7.17 -8.36 5.01
CA THR A 500 -8.47 -8.80 4.52
C THR A 500 -8.48 -8.94 3.00
N PHE A 501 -8.84 -10.12 2.52
CA PHE A 501 -9.02 -10.46 1.11
C PHE A 501 -10.49 -10.74 0.82
N TRP A 502 -10.97 -10.24 -0.31
CA TRP A 502 -12.35 -10.42 -0.75
C TRP A 502 -12.45 -11.37 -1.94
N ARG A 503 -13.57 -12.09 -2.04
CA ARG A 503 -13.93 -12.94 -3.18
C ARG A 503 -15.39 -12.73 -3.56
N CYS A 504 -15.77 -13.02 -4.79
CA CYS A 504 -17.17 -12.98 -5.21
C CYS A 504 -17.90 -14.24 -4.74
N SER A 505 -19.02 -14.10 -4.03
CA SER A 505 -19.71 -15.24 -3.41
C SER A 505 -20.28 -16.25 -4.40
N ASP A 506 -20.67 -15.78 -5.59
CA ASP A 506 -21.23 -16.58 -6.68
C ASP A 506 -20.16 -17.41 -7.41
N LYS A 507 -18.92 -16.89 -7.47
CA LYS A 507 -17.76 -17.55 -8.08
C LYS A 507 -16.49 -17.33 -7.26
N PRO A 508 -16.37 -17.94 -6.06
CA PRO A 508 -15.26 -17.66 -5.17
C PRO A 508 -13.96 -18.25 -5.73
N VAL A 509 -13.03 -17.37 -6.13
CA VAL A 509 -11.68 -17.75 -6.58
C VAL A 509 -10.77 -17.93 -5.36
N PRO A 510 -10.06 -19.06 -5.21
CA PRO A 510 -9.14 -19.25 -4.09
C PRO A 510 -8.04 -18.18 -4.04
N ILE A 511 -7.72 -17.69 -2.83
CA ILE A 511 -6.67 -16.69 -2.61
C ILE A 511 -5.36 -17.39 -2.21
N SER A 512 -4.24 -17.00 -2.82
CA SER A 512 -2.91 -17.36 -2.30
C SER A 512 -2.64 -16.55 -1.06
N LEU A 513 -2.51 -17.20 0.10
CA LEU A 513 -1.94 -16.57 1.29
C LEU A 513 -0.47 -16.98 1.36
N VAL A 514 0.41 -15.98 1.39
CA VAL A 514 1.87 -16.19 1.32
C VAL A 514 2.48 -15.59 2.58
N GLY A 515 3.17 -16.41 3.36
CA GLY A 515 3.97 -15.95 4.49
C GLY A 515 5.29 -15.33 4.03
N GLY A 516 5.84 -14.45 4.86
CA GLY A 516 7.21 -13.94 4.71
C GLY A 516 8.25 -15.04 4.87
N TYR A 517 9.53 -14.68 4.83
CA TYR A 517 10.59 -15.65 5.03
C TYR A 517 10.66 -16.04 6.52
N ALA A 518 10.78 -17.34 6.78
CA ALA A 518 10.83 -17.89 8.12
C ALA A 518 11.49 -19.27 8.11
N LEU A 519 12.02 -19.68 9.26
CA LEU A 519 12.51 -21.04 9.54
C LEU A 519 11.39 -22.07 9.60
N SER A 520 10.19 -21.66 10.00
CA SER A 520 9.02 -22.54 10.08
C SER A 520 7.72 -21.75 9.98
N TYR A 521 6.66 -22.44 9.57
CA TYR A 521 5.32 -21.90 9.39
C TYR A 521 4.30 -22.81 10.07
N LEU A 522 3.29 -22.20 10.67
CA LEU A 522 2.08 -22.88 11.13
C LEU A 522 0.86 -22.02 10.79
N TRP A 523 0.15 -22.44 9.75
CA TRP A 523 -1.15 -21.91 9.40
C TRP A 523 -2.24 -22.60 10.21
N SER A 524 -3.24 -21.83 10.64
CA SER A 524 -4.42 -22.30 11.35
C SER A 524 -5.67 -21.64 10.77
N TYR A 525 -6.65 -22.42 10.35
CA TYR A 525 -7.91 -21.91 9.79
C TYR A 525 -9.08 -22.04 10.77
N TYR A 526 -9.85 -20.97 10.89
CA TYR A 526 -11.05 -20.87 11.72
C TYR A 526 -12.23 -20.42 10.84
N PRO A 527 -13.31 -21.22 10.74
CA PRO A 527 -14.50 -20.82 9.99
C PRO A 527 -15.19 -19.60 10.61
N ASP A 528 -15.84 -18.79 9.77
CA ASP A 528 -16.64 -17.59 10.14
C ASP A 528 -17.99 -17.95 10.83
N THR A 529 -17.93 -18.82 11.84
CA THR A 529 -19.10 -19.31 12.59
C THR A 529 -18.85 -19.37 14.10
N GLY A 530 -17.81 -18.70 14.59
CA GLY A 530 -17.51 -18.58 16.03
C GLY A 530 -16.71 -19.74 16.64
N TYR A 531 -15.94 -20.48 15.84
CA TYR A 531 -15.05 -21.53 16.36
C TYR A 531 -13.87 -20.94 17.15
N THR A 532 -13.52 -21.56 18.27
CA THR A 532 -12.34 -21.20 19.08
C THR A 532 -11.14 -22.14 18.86
N THR A 533 -11.30 -23.19 18.05
CA THR A 533 -10.25 -24.16 17.70
C THR A 533 -10.09 -24.26 16.19
N PRO A 534 -8.85 -24.41 15.67
CA PRO A 534 -8.63 -24.48 14.24
C PRO A 534 -9.19 -25.77 13.66
N THR A 535 -9.81 -25.70 12.48
CA THR A 535 -10.36 -26.88 11.79
C THR A 535 -9.41 -27.45 10.74
N ALA A 536 -8.34 -26.73 10.41
CA ALA A 536 -7.28 -27.18 9.51
C ALA A 536 -5.97 -26.44 9.80
N THR A 537 -4.84 -27.11 9.55
CA THR A 537 -3.49 -26.56 9.72
C THR A 537 -2.56 -26.93 8.57
N TRP A 538 -1.59 -26.07 8.27
CA TRP A 538 -0.57 -26.32 7.25
C TRP A 538 0.79 -25.78 7.72
N THR A 539 1.88 -26.35 7.22
CA THR A 539 3.25 -25.94 7.57
C THR A 539 4.05 -25.41 6.38
N THR A 540 3.37 -25.17 5.25
CA THR A 540 3.98 -24.66 4.03
C THR A 540 4.13 -23.14 4.07
N PRO A 541 5.09 -22.56 3.31
CA PRO A 541 5.28 -21.11 3.25
C PRO A 541 4.09 -20.34 2.67
N SER A 542 3.23 -21.03 1.92
CA SER A 542 1.99 -20.49 1.38
C SER A 542 0.88 -21.53 1.40
N ILE A 543 -0.36 -21.07 1.38
CA ILE A 543 -1.57 -21.89 1.27
C ILE A 543 -2.54 -21.29 0.26
N LYS A 544 -3.45 -22.12 -0.27
CA LYS A 544 -4.60 -21.64 -1.06
C LYS A 544 -5.84 -21.60 -0.16
N ALA A 545 -6.25 -20.39 0.23
CA ALA A 545 -7.47 -20.17 0.99
C ALA A 545 -8.70 -20.34 0.10
N ARG A 546 -9.37 -21.49 0.25
CA ARG A 546 -10.56 -21.87 -0.54
C ARG A 546 -11.87 -21.55 0.17
N GLN A 547 -11.83 -21.27 1.46
CA GLN A 547 -13.01 -21.01 2.27
C GLN A 547 -12.92 -19.60 2.86
N LYS A 548 -14.08 -18.98 3.10
CA LYS A 548 -14.13 -17.74 3.86
C LYS A 548 -13.91 -18.04 5.35
N GLY A 549 -13.27 -17.12 6.06
CA GLY A 549 -12.98 -17.23 7.48
C GLY A 549 -11.64 -16.60 7.82
N MET A 550 -11.19 -16.89 9.05
CA MET A 550 -9.96 -16.36 9.60
C MET A 550 -8.83 -17.37 9.40
N TYR A 551 -7.71 -16.90 8.87
CA TYR A 551 -6.47 -17.65 8.75
C TYR A 551 -5.42 -16.99 9.64
N VAL A 552 -4.77 -17.78 10.48
CA VAL A 552 -3.72 -17.31 11.39
C VAL A 552 -2.42 -17.96 10.97
N LEU A 553 -1.37 -17.18 10.79
CA LEU A 553 -0.04 -17.63 10.45
C LEU A 553 0.90 -17.34 11.62
N GLU A 554 1.49 -18.40 12.17
CA GLU A 554 2.61 -18.31 13.10
C GLU A 554 3.91 -18.65 12.36
N MET A 555 4.93 -17.81 12.48
CA MET A 555 6.21 -17.95 11.81
C MET A 555 7.39 -17.72 12.75
N ASN A 556 8.43 -18.54 12.60
CA ASN A 556 9.72 -18.27 13.22
C ASN A 556 10.62 -17.47 12.26
N GLN A 557 10.67 -16.16 12.43
CA GLN A 557 11.49 -15.22 11.62
C GLN A 557 12.88 -14.94 12.23
N ASP A 558 13.33 -15.69 13.23
CA ASP A 558 14.67 -15.64 13.85
C ASP A 558 15.32 -14.23 13.98
N PRO A 559 15.25 -13.59 15.17
CA PRO A 559 15.02 -14.22 16.47
C PRO A 559 13.55 -14.23 16.92
N ARG A 560 12.62 -13.73 16.09
CA ARG A 560 11.25 -13.45 16.49
C ARG A 560 10.29 -14.57 16.08
N ILE A 561 9.36 -14.92 16.96
CA ILE A 561 8.16 -15.68 16.59
C ILE A 561 7.02 -14.69 16.40
N ILE A 562 6.50 -14.62 15.19
CA ILE A 562 5.42 -13.71 14.81
C ILE A 562 4.15 -14.52 14.63
N LYS A 563 3.03 -13.96 15.07
CA LYS A 563 1.71 -14.52 14.84
C LYS A 563 0.82 -13.42 14.32
N ASP A 564 0.28 -13.63 13.13
CA ASP A 564 -0.58 -12.64 12.49
C ASP A 564 -1.81 -13.28 11.84
N THR A 565 -2.83 -12.46 11.59
CA THR A 565 -4.16 -12.90 11.17
C THR A 565 -4.56 -12.24 9.86
N VAL A 566 -5.17 -13.03 8.99
CA VAL A 566 -5.75 -12.56 7.74
C VAL A 566 -7.16 -13.12 7.56
N TRP A 567 -8.08 -12.29 7.07
CA TRP A 567 -9.45 -12.66 6.78
C TRP A 567 -9.64 -12.89 5.28
N VAL A 568 -10.33 -13.97 4.93
CA VAL A 568 -10.85 -14.19 3.58
C VAL A 568 -12.36 -14.10 3.67
N LEU A 569 -12.95 -13.12 3.00
CA LEU A 569 -14.38 -12.84 3.04
C LEU A 569 -15.00 -13.01 1.66
N ASP A 570 -16.28 -13.38 1.63
CA ASP A 570 -17.06 -13.44 0.40
C ASP A 570 -17.99 -12.22 0.35
N MET A 571 -17.92 -11.46 -0.73
CA MET A 571 -18.87 -10.39 -1.02
C MET A 571 -20.19 -11.02 -1.47
N VAL A 572 -21.19 -10.93 -0.60
CA VAL A 572 -22.53 -11.44 -0.85
C VAL A 572 -23.45 -10.28 -1.20
N TRP A 573 -24.10 -10.35 -2.36
CA TRP A 573 -25.06 -9.33 -2.79
C TRP A 573 -26.35 -9.38 -2.00
N ASP A 574 -26.95 -10.57 -1.83
CA ASP A 574 -28.26 -10.77 -1.16
C ASP A 574 -29.29 -9.68 -1.54
N ALA A 575 -29.39 -9.42 -2.85
CA ALA A 575 -30.10 -8.28 -3.41
C ALA A 575 -31.37 -8.72 -4.17
N SER A 576 -32.43 -7.90 -4.12
CA SER A 576 -33.63 -8.12 -4.93
C SER A 576 -34.23 -6.81 -5.45
N ILE A 577 -35.03 -6.90 -6.52
CA ILE A 577 -35.76 -5.76 -7.09
C ILE A 577 -37.11 -5.65 -6.38
N LYS A 578 -37.37 -4.50 -5.77
CA LYS A 578 -38.70 -4.10 -5.30
C LYS A 578 -39.36 -3.19 -6.32
N ARG A 579 -40.69 -3.31 -6.45
CA ARG A 579 -41.51 -2.45 -7.32
C ARG A 579 -42.72 -1.94 -6.54
N GLN A 580 -43.03 -0.67 -6.73
CA GLN A 580 -44.27 -0.04 -6.29
C GLN A 580 -44.96 0.68 -7.46
N PRO A 581 -46.29 0.57 -7.57
CA PRO A 581 -47.18 -0.24 -6.73
C PRO A 581 -47.07 -1.75 -6.97
N ASN A 582 -47.31 -2.57 -5.93
CA ASN A 582 -47.44 -4.03 -6.05
C ASN A 582 -48.80 -4.48 -6.63
N LYS A 583 -49.25 -3.84 -7.70
CA LYS A 583 -50.46 -4.17 -8.49
C LYS A 583 -50.07 -4.33 -9.97
N PRO A 584 -50.96 -4.86 -10.85
CA PRO A 584 -50.67 -4.97 -12.28
C PRO A 584 -50.19 -3.63 -12.86
N ALA A 585 -49.04 -3.64 -13.55
CA ALA A 585 -48.48 -2.45 -14.16
C ALA A 585 -49.27 -2.05 -15.41
N LYS A 586 -49.45 -0.74 -15.61
CA LYS A 586 -50.26 -0.19 -16.69
C LYS A 586 -49.50 0.83 -17.51
N ILE A 587 -49.85 0.92 -18.79
CA ILE A 587 -49.28 1.95 -19.66
C ILE A 587 -49.62 3.35 -19.16
N GLY A 588 -48.71 4.31 -19.35
CA GLY A 588 -48.86 5.70 -18.90
C GLY A 588 -48.86 5.90 -17.38
N VAL A 589 -48.63 4.84 -16.59
CA VAL A 589 -48.59 4.89 -15.12
C VAL A 589 -47.14 4.68 -14.65
N PRO A 590 -46.52 5.67 -13.98
CA PRO A 590 -45.17 5.53 -13.46
C PRO A 590 -45.03 4.39 -12.44
N GLN A 591 -44.09 3.49 -12.68
CA GLN A 591 -43.67 2.44 -11.74
C GLN A 591 -42.39 2.89 -11.05
N GLN A 592 -42.35 2.82 -9.73
CA GLN A 592 -41.15 3.05 -8.93
C GLN A 592 -40.47 1.71 -8.64
N PHE A 593 -39.15 1.67 -8.82
CA PHE A 593 -38.33 0.53 -8.45
C PHE A 593 -37.40 0.92 -7.32
N ASP A 594 -37.08 -0.03 -6.46
CA ASP A 594 -36.10 0.12 -5.37
C ASP A 594 -35.23 -1.14 -5.30
N ILE A 595 -34.03 -1.00 -4.76
CA ILE A 595 -33.10 -2.12 -4.53
C ILE A 595 -33.22 -2.53 -3.07
N ASP A 596 -33.62 -3.78 -2.82
CA ASP A 596 -33.55 -4.36 -1.48
C ASP A 596 -32.21 -5.05 -1.31
N ILE A 597 -31.30 -4.43 -0.54
CA ILE A 597 -29.95 -4.93 -0.28
C ILE A 597 -29.49 -4.45 1.09
N ASN A 598 -28.49 -5.13 1.67
CA ASN A 598 -27.82 -4.69 2.89
C ASN A 598 -27.39 -3.20 2.80
N PRO A 599 -27.76 -2.34 3.76
CA PRO A 599 -27.39 -0.91 3.75
C PRO A 599 -25.88 -0.66 3.65
N SER A 600 -25.04 -1.53 4.22
CA SER A 600 -23.58 -1.39 4.09
C SER A 600 -23.10 -1.57 2.65
N MET A 601 -23.73 -2.47 1.89
CA MET A 601 -23.45 -2.64 0.45
C MET A 601 -23.96 -1.44 -0.35
N LEU A 602 -25.17 -0.95 -0.03
CA LEU A 602 -25.76 0.21 -0.72
C LEU A 602 -24.93 1.49 -0.56
N ASN A 603 -24.22 1.63 0.57
CA ASN A 603 -23.37 2.77 0.88
C ASN A 603 -21.89 2.57 0.49
N MET A 604 -21.54 1.50 -0.23
CA MET A 604 -20.15 1.32 -0.69
C MET A 604 -19.79 2.41 -1.71
N PRO A 605 -18.67 3.14 -1.52
CA PRO A 605 -18.26 4.18 -2.47
C PRO A 605 -18.02 3.68 -3.90
N THR A 606 -17.70 2.39 -4.05
CA THR A 606 -17.42 1.72 -5.33
C THR A 606 -18.65 1.08 -5.96
N LEU A 607 -19.84 1.21 -5.36
CA LEU A 607 -21.07 0.62 -5.89
C LEU A 607 -21.50 1.32 -7.19
N SER A 608 -21.67 0.53 -8.24
CA SER A 608 -22.24 0.92 -9.52
C SER A 608 -23.61 0.28 -9.68
N ILE A 609 -24.61 1.11 -10.01
CA ILE A 609 -26.00 0.72 -10.21
C ILE A 609 -26.37 1.02 -11.66
N ASN A 610 -26.79 0.00 -12.41
CA ASN A 610 -27.23 0.17 -13.79
C ASN A 610 -28.53 -0.58 -14.05
N TRP A 611 -29.59 0.18 -14.32
CA TRP A 611 -30.89 -0.35 -14.70
C TRP A 611 -31.10 -0.28 -16.21
N THR A 612 -31.79 -1.28 -16.74
CA THR A 612 -32.34 -1.30 -18.11
C THR A 612 -33.81 -1.66 -18.05
N PHE A 613 -34.65 -0.86 -18.71
CA PHE A 613 -36.10 -1.01 -18.76
C PHE A 613 -36.53 -1.18 -20.23
N GLU A 614 -36.79 -2.41 -20.65
CA GLU A 614 -37.17 -2.71 -22.03
C GLU A 614 -38.46 -1.95 -22.42
N GLY A 615 -38.38 -1.05 -23.40
CA GLY A 615 -39.50 -0.23 -23.86
C GLY A 615 -40.02 0.81 -22.83
N GLY A 616 -39.28 1.05 -21.75
CA GLY A 616 -39.59 2.05 -20.73
C GLY A 616 -39.01 3.43 -21.06
N ASN A 617 -39.57 4.47 -20.44
CA ASN A 617 -39.07 5.83 -20.48
C ASN A 617 -38.86 6.37 -19.05
N PRO A 618 -37.61 6.69 -18.66
CA PRO A 618 -36.37 6.43 -19.40
C PRO A 618 -36.08 4.93 -19.57
N SER A 619 -35.31 4.56 -20.60
CA SER A 619 -34.97 3.15 -20.87
C SER A 619 -33.81 2.64 -20.02
N THR A 620 -33.09 3.52 -19.33
CA THR A 620 -32.01 3.20 -18.40
C THR A 620 -32.00 4.16 -17.21
N ALA A 621 -31.39 3.76 -16.09
CA ALA A 621 -31.16 4.62 -14.93
C ALA A 621 -29.93 4.15 -14.13
N ASN A 622 -29.30 5.05 -13.38
CA ASN A 622 -28.13 4.76 -12.54
C ASN A 622 -28.31 5.17 -11.07
N VAL A 623 -29.57 5.26 -10.62
CA VAL A 623 -29.95 5.61 -9.25
C VAL A 623 -30.61 4.41 -8.56
N ALA A 624 -30.61 4.40 -7.23
CA ALA A 624 -31.17 3.29 -6.45
C ALA A 624 -32.71 3.16 -6.58
N ASN A 625 -33.40 4.27 -6.82
CA ASN A 625 -34.86 4.37 -6.79
C ASN A 625 -35.46 5.01 -8.07
N PRO A 626 -35.30 4.42 -9.26
CA PRO A 626 -35.77 5.02 -10.50
C PRO A 626 -37.29 4.92 -10.67
N ARG A 627 -37.86 5.85 -11.44
CA ARG A 627 -39.30 5.92 -11.76
C ARG A 627 -39.51 5.89 -13.27
N ILE A 628 -40.25 4.89 -13.77
CA ILE A 628 -40.29 4.53 -15.19
C ILE A 628 -41.73 4.43 -15.70
N VAL A 629 -41.99 4.88 -16.93
CA VAL A 629 -43.29 4.79 -17.61
C VAL A 629 -43.17 3.96 -18.88
N TRP A 630 -44.17 3.13 -19.18
CA TRP A 630 -44.29 2.41 -20.45
C TRP A 630 -45.49 2.92 -21.24
N ASN A 631 -45.38 2.99 -22.57
CA ASN A 631 -46.46 3.39 -23.47
C ASN A 631 -46.93 2.25 -24.39
N SER A 632 -46.50 1.02 -24.12
CA SER A 632 -46.93 -0.18 -24.85
C SER A 632 -47.18 -1.33 -23.88
N THR A 633 -48.20 -2.14 -24.19
CA THR A 633 -48.55 -3.34 -23.44
C THR A 633 -47.59 -4.50 -23.71
N GLY A 634 -47.83 -5.61 -23.03
CA GLY A 634 -47.08 -6.86 -23.20
C GLY A 634 -45.98 -7.06 -22.15
N PRO A 635 -45.26 -8.19 -22.24
CA PRO A 635 -44.15 -8.48 -21.34
C PRO A 635 -43.02 -7.48 -21.55
N LYS A 636 -42.44 -7.00 -20.45
CA LYS A 636 -41.28 -6.12 -20.40
C LYS A 636 -40.24 -6.71 -19.46
N LYS A 637 -38.97 -6.60 -19.82
CA LYS A 637 -37.86 -6.99 -18.95
C LYS A 637 -37.28 -5.78 -18.22
N VAL A 638 -37.14 -5.91 -16.90
CA VAL A 638 -36.39 -4.98 -16.06
C VAL A 638 -35.13 -5.69 -15.59
N THR A 639 -33.98 -5.13 -15.95
CA THR A 639 -32.68 -5.68 -15.58
C THR A 639 -31.97 -4.69 -14.66
N LEU A 640 -31.49 -5.17 -13.51
CA LEU A 640 -30.63 -4.43 -12.60
C LEU A 640 -29.25 -5.11 -12.58
N HIS A 641 -28.24 -4.40 -13.05
CA HIS A 641 -26.85 -4.80 -12.92
C HIS A 641 -26.18 -4.00 -11.79
N LEU A 642 -25.66 -4.71 -10.80
CA LEU A 642 -24.91 -4.16 -9.69
C LEU A 642 -23.46 -4.61 -9.79
N SER A 643 -22.52 -3.69 -9.53
CA SER A 643 -21.10 -4.02 -9.45
C SER A 643 -20.43 -3.23 -8.34
N ALA A 644 -19.54 -3.84 -7.58
CA ALA A 644 -18.77 -3.19 -6.54
C ALA A 644 -17.35 -3.76 -6.47
N THR A 645 -16.39 -2.90 -6.12
CA THR A 645 -14.97 -3.28 -5.94
C THR A 645 -14.60 -3.20 -4.45
N ALA A 646 -14.00 -4.25 -3.92
CA ALA A 646 -13.47 -4.31 -2.55
C ALA A 646 -12.02 -4.80 -2.52
N GLY A 647 -11.32 -4.57 -1.42
CA GLY A 647 -9.89 -4.88 -1.26
C GLY A 647 -9.01 -3.64 -1.43
N SER A 648 -7.69 -3.85 -1.50
CA SER A 648 -6.71 -2.78 -1.67
C SER A 648 -5.60 -3.17 -2.64
N GLY A 649 -5.15 -2.21 -3.44
CA GLY A 649 -3.97 -2.34 -4.30
C GLY A 649 -4.10 -3.46 -5.32
N ALA A 650 -3.20 -4.46 -5.26
CA ALA A 650 -3.19 -5.59 -6.19
C ALA A 650 -4.25 -6.67 -5.86
N TYR A 651 -4.89 -6.58 -4.69
CA TYR A 651 -5.83 -7.57 -4.18
C TYR A 651 -7.29 -7.11 -4.23
N GLU A 652 -7.55 -6.06 -5.01
CA GLU A 652 -8.91 -5.62 -5.32
C GLU A 652 -9.66 -6.65 -6.16
N VAL A 653 -10.90 -6.92 -5.80
CA VAL A 653 -11.83 -7.77 -6.54
C VAL A 653 -13.08 -6.96 -6.90
N THR A 654 -13.47 -7.02 -8.17
CA THR A 654 -14.77 -6.50 -8.62
C THR A 654 -15.73 -7.66 -8.72
N CYS A 655 -16.82 -7.59 -7.97
CA CYS A 655 -17.92 -8.53 -8.07
C CYS A 655 -19.10 -7.84 -8.72
N ASP A 656 -19.94 -8.61 -9.39
CA ASP A 656 -21.17 -8.11 -9.97
C ASP A 656 -22.29 -9.12 -9.80
N THR A 657 -23.52 -8.64 -9.97
CA THR A 657 -24.69 -9.51 -10.08
C THR A 657 -25.70 -8.85 -10.99
N THR A 658 -26.51 -9.68 -11.65
CA THR A 658 -27.60 -9.22 -12.51
C THR A 658 -28.90 -9.83 -12.04
N LEU A 659 -29.84 -8.95 -11.67
CA LEU A 659 -31.19 -9.28 -11.29
C LEU A 659 -32.12 -8.98 -12.46
N VAL A 660 -33.08 -9.87 -12.71
CA VAL A 660 -34.07 -9.71 -13.77
C VAL A 660 -35.46 -9.84 -13.16
N MET A 661 -36.33 -8.89 -13.48
CA MET A 661 -37.76 -8.92 -13.18
C MET A 661 -38.54 -8.86 -14.49
N ASP A 662 -39.36 -9.86 -14.73
CA ASP A 662 -40.35 -9.83 -15.80
C ASP A 662 -41.60 -9.08 -15.33
N LEU A 663 -42.04 -8.12 -16.13
CA LEU A 663 -43.18 -7.27 -15.82
C LEU A 663 -44.18 -7.29 -16.96
N MET A 664 -45.41 -7.68 -16.69
CA MET A 664 -46.50 -7.60 -17.67
C MET A 664 -47.18 -6.23 -17.62
N LEU A 665 -47.19 -5.52 -18.75
CA LEU A 665 -47.88 -4.24 -18.91
C LEU A 665 -49.25 -4.43 -19.55
N TYR A 666 -50.27 -3.89 -18.90
CA TYR A 666 -51.66 -3.92 -19.35
C TYR A 666 -52.15 -2.53 -19.80
N GLU A 667 -53.23 -2.51 -20.57
CA GLU A 667 -54.00 -1.29 -20.79
C GLU A 667 -54.62 -0.78 -19.47
N LYS A 668 -54.92 0.51 -19.41
CA LYS A 668 -55.79 1.04 -18.35
C LYS A 668 -57.19 0.48 -18.53
N ASN A 669 -57.82 -0.01 -17.45
CA ASN A 669 -59.20 -0.44 -17.55
C ASN A 669 -60.11 0.78 -17.39
N ILE A 670 -60.77 1.16 -18.48
CA ILE A 670 -61.71 2.28 -18.54
C ILE A 670 -63.06 1.97 -17.87
N GLY A 671 -63.27 0.75 -17.39
CA GLY A 671 -64.40 0.38 -16.53
C GLY A 671 -64.28 -1.02 -15.93
N TYR A 672 -64.14 -1.11 -14.61
CA TYR A 672 -64.56 -2.28 -13.85
C TYR A 672 -66.02 -2.12 -13.44
N PHE A 673 -66.87 -3.04 -13.86
CA PHE A 673 -68.31 -2.95 -13.64
C PHE A 673 -68.72 -3.64 -12.32
N VAL A 674 -69.57 -2.98 -11.54
CA VAL A 674 -70.08 -3.47 -10.26
C VAL A 674 -71.61 -3.44 -10.26
N ASP A 675 -72.25 -4.58 -10.03
CA ASP A 675 -73.70 -4.71 -9.93
C ASP A 675 -74.05 -5.75 -8.86
N GLN A 676 -74.67 -5.30 -7.75
CA GLN A 676 -75.10 -6.18 -6.66
C GLN A 676 -76.17 -7.21 -7.09
N ASN A 677 -76.88 -6.94 -8.19
CA ASN A 677 -77.95 -7.79 -8.71
C ASN A 677 -77.46 -8.78 -9.77
N VAL A 678 -76.15 -8.79 -10.09
CA VAL A 678 -75.59 -9.66 -11.14
C VAL A 678 -75.82 -11.14 -10.81
N SER A 679 -76.66 -11.80 -11.61
CA SER A 679 -77.05 -13.20 -11.43
C SER A 679 -76.44 -14.09 -12.54
N GLY A 680 -75.14 -14.34 -12.48
CA GLY A 680 -74.42 -15.21 -13.44
C GLY A 680 -73.11 -14.58 -13.94
N GLY A 681 -72.62 -15.04 -15.09
CA GLY A 681 -71.41 -14.50 -15.72
C GLY A 681 -70.08 -14.95 -15.11
N ARG A 682 -68.97 -14.39 -15.61
CA ARG A 682 -67.61 -14.72 -15.16
C ARG A 682 -67.18 -14.02 -13.87
N ARG A 683 -67.88 -12.95 -13.47
CA ARG A 683 -67.56 -12.11 -12.30
C ARG A 683 -66.12 -11.61 -12.31
N ASP A 684 -65.69 -11.08 -13.44
CA ASP A 684 -64.35 -10.52 -13.65
C ASP A 684 -64.36 -8.99 -13.86
N GLY A 685 -65.54 -8.38 -13.79
CA GLY A 685 -65.75 -6.94 -13.91
C GLY A 685 -65.53 -6.40 -15.32
N THR A 686 -65.50 -7.24 -16.36
CA THR A 686 -65.17 -6.81 -17.74
C THR A 686 -66.30 -6.10 -18.47
N ASN A 687 -67.55 -6.29 -18.05
CA ASN A 687 -68.77 -5.63 -18.54
C ASN A 687 -69.90 -5.86 -17.52
N TRP A 688 -71.09 -5.27 -17.73
CA TRP A 688 -72.23 -5.46 -16.84
C TRP A 688 -72.64 -6.93 -16.63
N GLN A 689 -72.60 -7.77 -17.67
CA GLN A 689 -72.92 -9.20 -17.55
C GLN A 689 -71.93 -9.97 -16.64
N ASN A 690 -70.67 -9.53 -16.61
CA ASN A 690 -69.61 -10.12 -15.80
C ASN A 690 -69.23 -9.24 -14.60
N ALA A 691 -70.10 -8.32 -14.18
CA ALA A 691 -69.81 -7.37 -13.12
C ALA A 691 -69.42 -8.05 -11.80
N PHE A 692 -68.67 -7.34 -10.97
CA PHE A 692 -68.45 -7.73 -9.58
C PHE A 692 -69.72 -7.47 -8.76
N PRO A 693 -70.13 -8.38 -7.85
CA PRO A 693 -71.26 -8.14 -6.95
C PRO A 693 -71.03 -7.02 -5.93
N THR A 694 -69.76 -6.70 -5.63
CA THR A 694 -69.38 -5.73 -4.59
C THR A 694 -68.33 -4.74 -5.09
N ILE A 695 -68.28 -3.55 -4.49
CA ILE A 695 -67.28 -2.52 -4.84
C ILE A 695 -65.88 -2.96 -4.36
N GLU A 696 -65.80 -3.70 -3.27
CA GLU A 696 -64.54 -4.26 -2.72
C GLU A 696 -63.86 -5.18 -3.72
N GLU A 697 -64.61 -6.08 -4.34
CA GLU A 697 -64.08 -6.99 -5.37
C GLU A 697 -63.49 -6.21 -6.56
N ALA A 698 -64.12 -5.10 -6.98
CA ALA A 698 -63.58 -4.23 -8.01
C ALA A 698 -62.34 -3.46 -7.53
N LEU A 699 -62.33 -2.94 -6.30
CA LEU A 699 -61.19 -2.22 -5.71
C LEU A 699 -59.96 -3.12 -5.49
N GLU A 700 -60.17 -4.39 -5.18
CA GLU A 700 -59.10 -5.40 -5.10
C GLU A 700 -58.42 -5.60 -6.47
N LYS A 701 -59.16 -5.44 -7.57
CA LYS A 701 -58.62 -5.54 -8.94
C LYS A 701 -58.09 -4.22 -9.49
N ALA A 702 -58.70 -3.10 -9.11
CA ALA A 702 -58.34 -1.78 -9.62
C ALA A 702 -56.91 -1.39 -9.25
N SER A 703 -56.19 -0.84 -10.22
CA SER A 703 -54.88 -0.22 -10.06
C SER A 703 -54.89 1.22 -10.58
N GLN A 704 -53.80 1.95 -10.38
CA GLN A 704 -53.69 3.39 -10.70
C GLN A 704 -54.25 3.72 -12.09
N GLY A 705 -55.18 4.68 -12.14
CA GLY A 705 -55.80 5.19 -13.37
C GLY A 705 -56.99 4.38 -13.89
N ASP A 706 -57.47 3.36 -13.17
CA ASP A 706 -58.70 2.66 -13.53
C ASP A 706 -59.95 3.41 -13.13
N CYS A 707 -61.02 3.15 -13.87
CA CYS A 707 -62.36 3.58 -13.53
C CYS A 707 -63.20 2.39 -13.05
N ILE A 708 -64.03 2.58 -12.04
CA ILE A 708 -65.02 1.61 -11.55
C ILE A 708 -66.41 2.19 -11.78
N TRP A 709 -67.26 1.48 -12.52
CA TRP A 709 -68.63 1.87 -12.80
C TRP A 709 -69.57 1.03 -11.95
N VAL A 710 -70.39 1.70 -11.15
CA VAL A 710 -71.22 1.06 -10.13
C VAL A 710 -72.69 1.27 -10.46
N ALA A 711 -73.41 0.16 -10.61
CA ALA A 711 -74.85 0.17 -10.86
C ALA A 711 -75.63 0.80 -9.69
N GLU A 712 -76.92 1.04 -9.91
CA GLU A 712 -77.84 1.44 -8.87
C GLU A 712 -77.92 0.37 -7.78
N GLY A 713 -77.94 0.81 -6.53
CA GLY A 713 -77.89 -0.12 -5.42
C GLY A 713 -77.42 0.49 -4.12
N ASN A 714 -77.47 -0.33 -3.07
CA ASN A 714 -77.00 0.03 -1.74
C ASN A 714 -75.84 -0.87 -1.37
N TYR A 715 -74.63 -0.36 -1.56
CA TYR A 715 -73.39 -1.08 -1.34
C TYR A 715 -72.88 -0.82 0.06
N MET A 716 -72.41 -1.90 0.71
CA MET A 716 -71.82 -1.87 2.03
C MET A 716 -70.57 -2.75 2.05
N PRO A 717 -69.45 -2.32 2.67
CA PRO A 717 -68.32 -3.18 2.88
C PRO A 717 -68.64 -4.31 3.84
N PRO A 718 -67.81 -5.36 3.94
CA PRO A 718 -67.93 -6.36 5.00
C PRO A 718 -68.05 -5.69 6.38
N LYS A 719 -68.86 -6.28 7.27
CA LYS A 719 -69.15 -5.70 8.59
C LYS A 719 -67.86 -5.36 9.35
N GLY A 720 -67.75 -4.11 9.79
CA GLY A 720 -66.58 -3.57 10.51
C GLY A 720 -65.39 -3.19 9.61
N LYS A 721 -65.57 -3.10 8.29
CA LYS A 721 -64.55 -2.65 7.32
C LYS A 721 -64.98 -1.36 6.64
N SER A 722 -63.99 -0.67 6.07
CA SER A 722 -64.17 0.52 5.22
C SER A 722 -63.81 0.17 3.77
N TYR A 723 -64.34 0.93 2.81
CA TYR A 723 -63.80 0.95 1.45
C TYR A 723 -62.33 1.41 1.49
N VAL A 724 -61.42 0.65 0.89
CA VAL A 724 -60.00 1.00 0.79
C VAL A 724 -59.67 1.25 -0.67
N ILE A 725 -59.34 2.49 -0.99
CA ILE A 725 -58.90 2.89 -2.33
C ILE A 725 -57.39 3.09 -2.25
N ASP A 726 -56.62 2.16 -2.83
CA ASP A 726 -55.15 2.16 -2.70
C ASP A 726 -54.47 3.31 -3.46
N TYR A 727 -55.17 3.97 -4.39
CA TYR A 727 -54.63 5.03 -5.23
C TYR A 727 -55.63 6.14 -5.50
N ASP A 728 -55.20 7.40 -5.30
CA ASP A 728 -56.00 8.61 -5.60
C ASP A 728 -56.45 8.70 -7.06
N SER A 729 -55.76 8.01 -7.97
CA SER A 729 -56.08 8.00 -9.40
C SER A 729 -57.11 6.93 -9.81
N VAL A 730 -57.64 6.15 -8.87
CA VAL A 730 -58.79 5.27 -9.14
C VAL A 730 -60.07 6.08 -9.01
N GLU A 731 -60.86 6.10 -10.07
CA GLU A 731 -62.11 6.86 -10.12
C GLU A 731 -63.31 5.92 -9.96
N ILE A 732 -64.28 6.29 -9.12
CA ILE A 732 -65.51 5.51 -8.92
C ILE A 732 -66.70 6.35 -9.38
N TYR A 733 -67.46 5.80 -10.31
CA TYR A 733 -68.62 6.44 -10.91
C TYR A 733 -69.87 5.63 -10.57
N GLY A 734 -70.79 6.23 -9.81
CA GLY A 734 -72.16 5.74 -9.67
C GLY A 734 -73.10 6.41 -10.67
N GLY A 735 -74.34 5.91 -10.76
CA GLY A 735 -75.36 6.48 -11.66
C GLY A 735 -75.76 5.59 -12.82
N PHE A 736 -75.48 4.29 -12.77
CA PHE A 736 -75.68 3.37 -13.88
C PHE A 736 -76.84 2.39 -13.63
N GLY A 737 -77.65 2.10 -14.63
CA GLY A 737 -78.68 1.07 -14.60
C GLY A 737 -78.16 -0.35 -14.87
N ALA A 738 -76.87 -0.50 -15.19
CA ALA A 738 -76.20 -1.74 -15.59
C ALA A 738 -76.41 -2.17 -17.06
N TRP A 739 -76.53 -1.19 -17.97
CA TRP A 739 -76.60 -1.43 -19.42
C TRP A 739 -75.81 -0.42 -20.26
N GLU A 740 -75.25 0.62 -19.62
CA GLU A 740 -74.56 1.72 -20.27
C GLU A 740 -73.26 1.28 -20.93
N ALA A 741 -72.97 1.86 -22.09
CA ALA A 741 -71.74 1.61 -22.85
C ALA A 741 -70.72 2.75 -22.72
N ASP A 742 -71.14 3.93 -22.26
CA ASP A 742 -70.28 5.12 -22.09
C ASP A 742 -70.49 5.78 -20.72
N LEU A 743 -69.42 6.37 -20.17
CA LEU A 743 -69.43 7.04 -18.87
C LEU A 743 -70.46 8.19 -18.83
N ASN A 744 -70.69 8.88 -19.95
CA ASN A 744 -71.61 10.01 -20.04
C ASN A 744 -73.08 9.60 -20.05
N GLU A 745 -73.39 8.31 -20.18
CA GLU A 745 -74.77 7.80 -20.12
C GLU A 745 -75.30 7.71 -18.69
N ARG A 746 -74.43 7.87 -17.67
CA ARG A 746 -74.83 7.79 -16.27
C ARG A 746 -75.88 8.83 -15.91
N ASN A 747 -76.95 8.40 -15.25
CA ASN A 747 -77.97 9.26 -14.67
C ASN A 747 -78.02 9.05 -13.15
N TYR A 748 -77.18 9.78 -12.43
CA TYR A 748 -77.06 9.71 -10.97
C TYR A 748 -78.31 10.17 -10.21
N THR A 749 -79.29 10.80 -10.88
CA THR A 749 -80.57 11.14 -10.26
C THR A 749 -81.58 9.98 -10.32
N LEU A 750 -81.56 9.22 -11.42
CA LEU A 750 -82.45 8.08 -11.67
C LEU A 750 -81.89 6.78 -11.08
N HIS A 751 -80.62 6.47 -11.36
CA HIS A 751 -79.94 5.23 -10.97
C HIS A 751 -79.03 5.44 -9.78
N LYS A 752 -79.62 5.58 -8.59
CA LYS A 752 -78.86 5.98 -7.39
C LYS A 752 -77.95 4.86 -6.89
N THR A 753 -76.65 5.11 -6.91
CA THR A 753 -75.64 4.32 -6.20
C THR A 753 -75.42 4.92 -4.81
N ILE A 754 -75.67 4.15 -3.76
CA ILE A 754 -75.52 4.55 -2.36
C ILE A 754 -74.39 3.72 -1.75
N MET A 755 -73.32 4.36 -1.30
CA MET A 755 -72.22 3.72 -0.56
C MET A 755 -72.38 4.01 0.93
N ASN A 756 -72.63 2.98 1.73
CA ASN A 756 -72.86 3.10 3.17
C ASN A 756 -71.72 2.46 3.97
N GLY A 757 -71.41 3.01 5.15
CA GLY A 757 -70.57 2.32 6.12
C GLY A 757 -71.29 1.11 6.74
N ASN A 758 -70.55 0.07 7.13
CA ASN A 758 -71.11 -1.15 7.73
C ASN A 758 -70.59 -1.41 9.14
N GLY A 759 -70.84 -0.47 10.06
CA GLY A 759 -70.59 -0.67 11.49
C GLY A 759 -69.16 -0.39 11.98
N SER A 760 -68.38 0.44 11.29
CA SER A 760 -67.19 1.10 11.82
C SER A 760 -67.46 2.60 11.96
N ASN A 761 -67.32 3.13 13.18
CA ASN A 761 -67.18 4.58 13.43
C ASN A 761 -65.73 4.98 13.17
#